data_AF-A0A1J5KH36-F1
#
_entry.id   AF-A0A1J5KH36-F1
#
_cell.length_a   1.000
_cell.length_b   1.000
_cell.length_c   1.000
_cell.angle_alpha   90.00
_cell.angle_beta   90.00
_cell.angle_gamma   90.00
#
_symmetry.space_group_name_H-M   'P 1'
#
loop_
_entity.id
_entity.type
_entity.pdbx_description
1 polymer ?
#
loop_
_entity_poly.entity_id
_entity_poly.type
_entity_poly.pdbx_seq_one_letter_code
_entity_poly.pdbx_strand_id
1 'polypeptide(L)'
;MRKLLLIVSILFVSISFSQTKDFLVTGKLIGSDDQLPLEAATVYLQRVKDSSLVAYTISDRNGNFKLEDETGDSNLNLFISYVGYKTYFKELKMDKKEFNLGTVSLEISSNALDEVVIKSVAPVTIKKDTLEFNVKSFKTKKDANVEDLLKQLPGVEVDEEGKIKVNGKEVNKILVNGKPFFGDDPTITTKNLTKDIIEKIQIVDTKTKSEAFTGEAGDKENKTINLTIKEENNKGVFGRVSAGGGTDERYELAGMVNVFDNDRRISVLAGGNNTNSPGFSFGEISKMFGRGGGMTFNSNGSFSIGGRSFGGGQGITTSQNVGANYADKIGEKIEANGDYFYASSSSFNESSSQRETILSDSRFFTNSNSRSDNDTDSHTVNLEFEIETDSTFQINIEPSFSYSKNNTRYSNNDETLNNDRVLTNQSSTNSNVESFAKQFKNDLSVTKRLGGKGAFLKFELENTIGRNESDDFLNSNTEIFGSNPETIVRNQYTRGDNESNGVTGEFTYRLPLIAKKLFLNFEYEYSRDRDENTQSTFDFDEVSQTYSEFNTDLSTDFNYTDSRSIPGIGITYRGEKWSTRFNASYNFRTLKNEDLLRPQFNVERKFKNLELSYSTDYRFSEKASLYFNYRLRNNPPQLRQLQAFTDVSNPLNTIIGNPNLGPANNHNFYLGFNNYDWQKRTGLYFNLNGSIDNNQVVSKTIVDPESLERVTTYENVDGNYNFGASGSYSKRIKIDSVKSVRLRGGAWANFNRNINFNNDVKYSSNVSSITPNFGVDFVWTKVLEFKPYYRITFTNNAYDIQAFEDREFTRHSAGLRTATFLPKKLEWRNDISYNYNPDVADGFQKSAWFWNSTLAYSILKDKAAITLKVYDLLNQNTNARRTATQDYIEDSQSTVLQQFFMVSFSWKFNSLGPKGKTGGNDVFFFD
;
A
#
# COMPACT_ATOMS: atom_id res chain seq x y z
N MET A 1 -38.23 -26.39 26.42
CA MET A 1 -39.16 -25.24 26.26
C MET A 1 -38.97 -24.14 27.31
N ARG A 2 -38.87 -24.42 28.63
CA ARG A 2 -38.62 -23.38 29.66
C ARG A 2 -37.30 -22.58 29.51
N LYS A 3 -36.24 -23.18 28.95
CA LYS A 3 -34.98 -22.48 28.64
C LYS A 3 -35.05 -21.59 27.37
N LEU A 4 -35.93 -21.92 26.41
CA LEU A 4 -36.17 -21.11 25.22
C LEU A 4 -36.99 -19.85 25.56
N LEU A 5 -37.97 -20.00 26.45
CA LEU A 5 -38.76 -18.89 27.00
C LEU A 5 -37.92 -17.92 27.83
N LEU A 6 -36.90 -18.39 28.56
CA LEU A 6 -36.01 -17.52 29.32
C LEU A 6 -35.07 -16.71 28.40
N ILE A 7 -34.62 -17.31 27.29
CA ILE A 7 -33.83 -16.63 26.25
C ILE A 7 -34.70 -15.59 25.50
N VAL A 8 -35.96 -15.93 25.20
CA VAL A 8 -36.92 -14.99 24.58
C VAL A 8 -37.29 -13.85 25.54
N SER A 9 -37.45 -14.11 26.84
CA SER A 9 -37.72 -13.06 27.84
C SER A 9 -36.51 -12.14 28.09
N ILE A 10 -35.27 -12.65 28.02
CA ILE A 10 -34.05 -11.82 28.10
C ILE A 10 -33.88 -10.95 26.84
N LEU A 11 -34.32 -11.44 25.67
CA LEU A 11 -34.37 -10.66 24.42
C LEU A 11 -35.44 -9.55 24.43
N PHE A 12 -36.53 -9.69 25.21
CA PHE A 12 -37.56 -8.65 25.32
C PHE A 12 -37.21 -7.53 26.32
N VAL A 13 -36.41 -7.80 27.36
CA VAL A 13 -35.96 -6.77 28.32
C VAL A 13 -34.96 -5.80 27.70
N SER A 14 -34.30 -6.17 26.59
CA SER A 14 -33.37 -5.31 25.86
C SER A 14 -34.04 -4.27 24.94
N ILE A 15 -35.37 -4.27 24.84
CA ILE A 15 -36.17 -3.33 24.03
C ILE A 15 -36.79 -2.22 24.91
N SER A 16 -36.19 -1.91 26.06
CA SER A 16 -36.51 -0.67 26.78
C SER A 16 -36.07 0.52 25.93
N PHE A 17 -36.99 1.02 25.11
CA PHE A 17 -36.84 2.26 24.35
C PHE A 17 -36.44 3.38 25.30
N SER A 18 -35.24 3.92 25.12
CA SER A 18 -34.93 5.27 25.56
C SER A 18 -35.94 6.20 24.87
N GLN A 19 -36.61 7.08 25.62
CA GLN A 19 -37.51 8.09 25.06
C GLN A 19 -36.68 9.14 24.30
N THR A 20 -36.26 8.83 23.08
CA THR A 20 -35.68 9.79 22.16
C THR A 20 -36.78 10.47 21.36
N LYS A 21 -36.63 11.76 21.11
CA LYS A 21 -37.52 12.54 20.23
C LYS A 21 -36.75 12.87 18.96
N ASP A 22 -37.36 12.58 17.81
CA ASP A 22 -36.90 13.09 16.53
C ASP A 22 -36.97 14.62 16.52
N PHE A 23 -35.99 15.25 15.90
CA PHE A 23 -36.06 16.66 15.58
C PHE A 23 -35.54 16.95 14.17
N LEU A 24 -36.03 18.04 13.60
CA LEU A 24 -35.66 18.57 12.31
C LEU A 24 -35.49 20.09 12.42
N VAL A 25 -34.29 20.60 12.16
CA VAL A 25 -34.00 22.04 12.09
C VAL A 25 -33.70 22.43 10.64
N THR A 26 -34.43 23.40 10.10
CA THR A 26 -34.26 23.88 8.72
C THR A 26 -34.06 25.38 8.67
N GLY A 27 -33.37 25.87 7.66
CA GLY A 27 -33.25 27.30 7.39
C GLY A 27 -32.37 27.58 6.17
N LYS A 28 -32.16 28.87 5.88
CA LYS A 28 -31.29 29.37 4.82
C LYS A 28 -30.27 30.34 5.40
N LEU A 29 -29.00 30.21 5.01
CA LEU A 29 -27.89 31.04 5.47
C LEU A 29 -27.46 32.00 4.39
N ILE A 30 -27.31 33.27 4.74
CA ILE A 30 -26.82 34.33 3.85
C ILE A 30 -25.77 35.20 4.56
N GLY A 31 -24.86 35.78 3.80
CA GLY A 31 -23.95 36.82 4.29
C GLY A 31 -24.71 38.11 4.54
N SER A 32 -24.46 38.79 5.66
CA SER A 32 -25.10 40.07 5.94
C SER A 32 -24.66 41.17 4.96
N ASP A 33 -23.46 41.04 4.41
CA ASP A 33 -22.76 42.00 3.58
C ASP A 33 -23.17 41.95 2.11
N ASP A 34 -23.18 40.77 1.52
CA ASP A 34 -23.40 40.56 0.09
C ASP A 34 -24.76 39.92 -0.23
N GLN A 35 -25.51 39.52 0.82
CA GLN A 35 -26.76 38.76 0.72
C GLN A 35 -26.61 37.45 -0.09
N LEU A 36 -25.37 36.99 -0.31
CA LEU A 36 -25.12 35.77 -1.05
C LEU A 36 -25.38 34.57 -0.13
N PRO A 37 -25.89 33.46 -0.66
CA PRO A 37 -26.03 32.24 0.10
C PRO A 37 -24.67 31.72 0.59
N LEU A 38 -24.61 31.33 1.86
CA LEU A 38 -23.40 30.77 2.44
C LEU A 38 -23.40 29.25 2.25
N GLU A 39 -22.74 28.78 1.19
CA GLU A 39 -22.46 27.36 0.95
C GLU A 39 -21.43 26.84 1.96
N ALA A 40 -21.53 25.58 2.36
CA ALA A 40 -20.57 24.90 3.22
C ALA A 40 -20.42 25.45 4.66
N ALA A 41 -21.41 26.18 5.16
CA ALA A 41 -21.47 26.60 6.57
C ALA A 41 -21.86 25.43 7.48
N THR A 42 -21.16 25.30 8.61
CA THR A 42 -21.38 24.22 9.58
C THR A 42 -22.50 24.63 10.54
N VAL A 43 -23.60 23.88 10.53
CA VAL A 43 -24.72 24.02 11.47
C VAL A 43 -24.68 22.85 12.42
N TYR A 44 -24.58 23.08 13.72
CA TYR A 44 -24.42 21.99 14.69
C TYR A 44 -25.13 22.25 16.02
N LEU A 45 -25.52 21.16 16.68
CA LEU A 45 -26.15 21.15 17.99
C LEU A 45 -25.20 20.55 19.02
N GLN A 46 -25.05 21.23 20.15
CA GLN A 46 -24.32 20.75 21.31
C GLN A 46 -25.23 20.58 22.52
N ARG A 47 -24.89 19.63 23.40
CA ARG A 47 -25.55 19.50 24.70
C ARG A 47 -25.20 20.68 25.59
N VAL A 48 -26.20 21.24 26.26
CA VAL A 48 -26.00 22.34 27.23
C VAL A 48 -25.10 21.92 28.40
N LYS A 49 -25.17 20.65 28.82
CA LYS A 49 -24.47 20.14 30.00
C LYS A 49 -22.95 20.04 29.84
N ASP A 50 -22.46 19.64 28.68
CA ASP A 50 -21.06 19.28 28.48
C ASP A 50 -20.48 19.65 27.10
N SER A 51 -21.20 20.49 26.34
CA SER A 51 -20.82 20.97 25.02
C SER A 51 -20.52 19.87 23.99
N SER A 52 -20.93 18.63 24.23
CA SER A 52 -20.70 17.53 23.30
C SER A 52 -21.63 17.61 22.09
N LEU A 53 -21.10 17.23 20.92
CA LEU A 53 -21.84 17.23 19.66
C LEU A 53 -23.01 16.24 19.70
N VAL A 54 -24.21 16.72 19.37
CA VAL A 54 -25.41 15.89 19.17
C VAL A 54 -25.57 15.59 17.69
N ALA A 55 -25.72 16.62 16.86
CA ALA A 55 -25.91 16.50 15.43
C ALA A 55 -25.23 17.67 14.72
N TYR A 56 -24.87 17.50 13.45
CA TYR A 56 -24.46 18.59 12.58
C TYR A 56 -24.86 18.36 11.13
N THR A 57 -24.93 19.44 10.36
CA THR A 57 -25.17 19.46 8.93
C THR A 57 -24.36 20.60 8.32
N ILE A 58 -24.34 20.64 6.99
CA ILE A 58 -23.63 21.62 6.20
C ILE A 58 -24.62 22.22 5.22
N SER A 59 -24.61 23.54 5.05
CA SER A 59 -25.49 24.22 4.09
C SER A 59 -25.15 23.87 2.64
N ASP A 60 -26.18 23.80 1.80
CA ASP A 60 -26.06 23.57 0.36
C ASP A 60 -25.66 24.85 -0.41
N ARG A 61 -25.57 24.73 -1.74
CA ARG A 61 -25.26 25.83 -2.68
C ARG A 61 -26.17 27.04 -2.58
N ASN A 62 -27.42 26.82 -2.17
CA ASN A 62 -28.41 27.86 -2.01
C ASN A 62 -28.47 28.36 -0.57
N GLY A 63 -27.51 27.98 0.28
CA GLY A 63 -27.43 28.30 1.70
C GLY A 63 -28.44 27.54 2.55
N ASN A 64 -29.22 26.62 1.99
CA ASN A 64 -30.23 25.89 2.77
C ASN A 64 -29.55 24.79 3.59
N PHE A 65 -30.01 24.58 4.82
CA PHE A 65 -29.57 23.49 5.67
C PHE A 65 -30.76 22.70 6.21
N LYS A 66 -30.51 21.40 6.44
CA LYS A 66 -31.46 20.46 7.03
C LYS A 66 -30.73 19.61 8.06
N LEU A 67 -30.92 19.90 9.34
CA LEU A 67 -30.33 19.18 10.45
C LEU A 67 -31.38 18.26 11.09
N GLU A 68 -31.22 16.95 10.95
CA GLU A 68 -32.16 15.96 11.50
C GLU A 68 -31.41 14.92 12.33
N ASP A 69 -31.88 14.64 13.54
CA ASP A 69 -31.36 13.58 14.41
C ASP A 69 -32.38 13.28 15.53
N GLU A 70 -32.01 12.40 16.45
CA GLU A 70 -32.78 12.07 17.65
C GLU A 70 -32.07 12.55 18.92
N THR A 71 -32.81 13.03 19.91
CA THR A 71 -32.24 13.38 21.21
C THR A 71 -33.14 13.05 22.39
N GLY A 72 -32.54 12.76 23.53
CA GLY A 72 -33.21 12.68 24.83
C GLY A 72 -33.05 13.94 25.70
N ASP A 73 -32.29 14.94 25.23
CA ASP A 73 -32.09 16.19 25.97
C ASP A 73 -33.27 17.15 25.75
N SER A 74 -33.66 17.89 26.79
CA SER A 74 -34.74 18.89 26.72
C SER A 74 -34.31 20.19 26.03
N ASN A 75 -33.04 20.57 26.13
CA ASN A 75 -32.48 21.79 25.53
C ASN A 75 -31.17 21.46 24.83
N LEU A 76 -30.95 22.06 23.66
CA LEU A 76 -29.71 21.97 22.88
C LEU A 76 -29.25 23.36 22.43
N ASN A 77 -27.94 23.56 22.37
CA ASN A 77 -27.33 24.77 21.86
C ASN A 77 -27.08 24.64 20.36
N LEU A 78 -27.77 25.43 19.54
CA LEU A 78 -27.52 25.55 18.11
C LEU A 78 -26.43 26.58 17.84
N PHE A 79 -25.47 26.19 17.03
CA PHE A 79 -24.45 27.05 16.49
C PHE A 79 -24.42 26.96 14.96
N ILE A 80 -24.22 28.11 14.31
CA ILE A 80 -23.96 28.19 12.88
C ILE A 80 -22.63 28.94 12.69
N SER A 81 -21.67 28.29 12.07
CA SER A 81 -20.31 28.82 11.88
C SER A 81 -19.91 28.76 10.42
N TYR A 82 -19.31 29.84 9.93
CA TYR A 82 -18.77 29.96 8.58
C TYR A 82 -17.50 30.80 8.61
N VAL A 83 -16.51 30.44 7.80
CA VAL A 83 -15.19 31.07 7.82
C VAL A 83 -15.30 32.54 7.43
N GLY A 84 -14.76 33.45 8.26
CA GLY A 84 -14.83 34.90 8.04
C GLY A 84 -16.05 35.59 8.68
N TYR A 85 -16.97 34.83 9.26
CA TYR A 85 -18.20 35.34 9.88
C TYR A 85 -18.26 35.04 11.38
N LYS A 86 -19.02 35.85 12.12
CA LYS A 86 -19.31 35.61 13.54
C LYS A 86 -20.21 34.39 13.67
N THR A 87 -19.92 33.53 14.66
CA THR A 87 -20.74 32.34 14.92
C THR A 87 -22.10 32.75 15.48
N TYR A 88 -23.18 32.35 14.82
CA TYR A 88 -24.54 32.55 15.31
C TYR A 88 -24.87 31.50 16.37
N PHE A 89 -25.51 31.92 17.47
CA PHE A 89 -25.89 31.07 18.59
C PHE A 89 -27.37 31.20 18.91
N LYS A 90 -28.03 30.06 19.16
CA LYS A 90 -29.42 30.01 19.62
C LYS A 90 -29.65 28.77 20.48
N GLU A 91 -30.23 28.93 21.67
CA GLU A 91 -30.69 27.78 22.45
C GLU A 91 -32.04 27.28 21.90
N LEU A 92 -32.12 25.99 21.58
CA LEU A 92 -33.34 25.31 21.13
C LEU A 92 -33.88 24.44 22.26
N LYS A 93 -35.13 24.71 22.65
CA LYS A 93 -35.90 23.83 23.53
C LYS A 93 -36.51 22.72 22.67
N MET A 94 -36.19 21.46 22.95
CA MET A 94 -36.59 20.28 22.16
C MET A 94 -38.05 19.86 22.49
N ASP A 95 -38.97 20.81 22.33
CA ASP A 95 -40.41 20.66 22.62
C ASP A 95 -41.25 20.33 21.36
N LYS A 96 -40.68 20.50 20.17
CA LYS A 96 -41.32 20.26 18.87
C LYS A 96 -40.44 19.36 18.00
N LYS A 97 -41.07 18.71 17.02
CA LYS A 97 -40.37 17.88 16.02
C LYS A 97 -39.69 18.72 14.93
N GLU A 98 -40.22 19.89 14.60
CA GLU A 98 -39.68 20.75 13.53
C GLU A 98 -39.39 22.17 14.02
N PHE A 99 -38.20 22.67 13.69
CA PHE A 99 -37.71 24.02 13.98
C PHE A 99 -37.29 24.69 12.67
N ASN A 100 -38.13 25.57 12.13
CA ASN A 100 -37.75 26.38 10.98
C ASN A 100 -37.17 27.72 11.45
N LEU A 101 -35.92 27.98 11.12
CA LEU A 101 -35.18 29.19 11.47
C LEU A 101 -35.31 30.30 10.43
N GLY A 102 -36.00 30.04 9.31
CA GLY A 102 -36.11 30.98 8.20
C GLY A 102 -34.74 31.32 7.60
N THR A 103 -34.56 32.56 7.17
CA THR A 103 -33.27 33.07 6.68
C THR A 103 -32.46 33.65 7.84
N VAL A 104 -31.31 33.06 8.12
CA VAL A 104 -30.34 33.51 9.12
C VAL A 104 -29.21 34.24 8.41
N SER A 105 -29.05 35.53 8.72
CA SER A 105 -27.98 36.38 8.19
C SER A 105 -26.79 36.35 9.15
N LEU A 106 -25.60 36.00 8.65
CA LEU A 106 -24.37 35.94 9.43
C LEU A 106 -23.58 37.25 9.25
N GLU A 107 -23.13 37.86 10.34
CA GLU A 107 -22.31 39.07 10.33
C GLU A 107 -20.84 38.76 10.01
N ILE A 108 -20.18 39.62 9.23
CA ILE A 108 -18.72 39.55 9.05
C ILE A 108 -18.03 39.72 10.41
N SER A 109 -16.99 38.91 10.66
CA SER A 109 -16.12 39.07 11.82
C SER A 109 -15.12 40.22 11.57
N SER A 110 -15.42 41.43 12.03
CA SER A 110 -14.64 42.64 11.72
C SER A 110 -13.41 42.90 12.62
N ASN A 111 -13.15 42.13 13.69
CA ASN A 111 -11.99 42.33 14.56
C ASN A 111 -11.36 40.99 14.98
N ALA A 112 -10.05 40.87 14.80
CA ALA A 112 -9.26 39.67 15.12
C ALA A 112 -8.63 39.68 16.52
N LEU A 113 -8.86 40.71 17.35
CA LEU A 113 -8.06 40.93 18.57
C LEU A 113 -8.82 41.42 19.81
N ASP A 114 -10.16 41.50 19.80
CA ASP A 114 -10.90 41.71 21.05
C ASP A 114 -11.46 40.39 21.56
N GLU A 115 -11.23 40.17 22.84
CA GLU A 115 -11.56 39.01 23.67
C GLU A 115 -13.07 38.70 23.65
N VAL A 116 -13.56 38.17 22.53
CA VAL A 116 -14.81 37.42 22.54
C VAL A 116 -14.49 36.14 23.27
N VAL A 117 -15.10 35.93 24.42
CA VAL A 117 -15.09 34.64 25.12
C VAL A 117 -15.71 33.58 24.19
N ILE A 118 -14.90 32.98 23.31
CA ILE A 118 -15.32 31.95 22.36
C ILE A 118 -15.64 30.69 23.18
N LYS A 119 -16.92 30.51 23.54
CA LYS A 119 -17.39 29.30 24.26
C LYS A 119 -17.53 28.06 23.37
N SER A 120 -17.43 28.18 22.04
CA SER A 120 -17.55 27.01 21.15
C SER A 120 -16.75 27.17 19.86
N VAL A 121 -15.87 26.21 19.58
CA VAL A 121 -15.20 26.04 18.29
C VAL A 121 -16.00 25.04 17.47
N ALA A 122 -16.18 25.29 16.17
CA ALA A 122 -16.94 24.39 15.30
C ALA A 122 -16.34 22.96 15.31
N PRO A 123 -17.17 21.91 15.41
CA PRO A 123 -16.71 20.53 15.45
C PRO A 123 -16.05 20.10 14.15
N VAL A 124 -16.54 20.64 13.03
CA VAL A 124 -16.03 20.42 11.67
C VAL A 124 -16.00 21.76 10.97
N THR A 125 -14.87 22.08 10.34
CA THR A 125 -14.68 23.27 9.51
C THR A 125 -14.18 22.83 8.14
N ILE A 126 -14.92 23.17 7.09
CA ILE A 126 -14.50 22.92 5.72
C ILE A 126 -13.82 24.18 5.21
N LYS A 127 -12.53 24.07 4.91
CA LYS A 127 -11.75 25.05 4.16
C LYS A 127 -11.61 24.50 2.74
N LYS A 128 -11.37 25.38 1.77
CA LYS A 128 -11.30 25.06 0.32
C LYS A 128 -10.75 23.67 -0.04
N ASP A 129 -9.58 23.33 0.51
CA ASP A 129 -8.90 22.04 0.30
C ASP A 129 -8.54 21.33 1.62
N THR A 130 -9.24 21.63 2.72
CA THR A 130 -8.90 21.06 4.04
C THR A 130 -10.15 20.83 4.88
N LEU A 131 -10.31 19.60 5.36
CA LEU A 131 -11.31 19.26 6.37
C LEU A 131 -10.66 19.31 7.74
N GLU A 132 -11.12 20.22 8.59
CA GLU A 132 -10.58 20.39 9.94
C GLU A 132 -11.60 19.92 10.98
N PHE A 133 -11.16 19.03 11.86
CA PHE A 133 -11.95 18.48 12.97
C PHE A 133 -11.39 18.98 14.30
N ASN A 134 -12.25 19.58 15.13
CA ASN A 134 -11.87 19.98 16.46
C ASN A 134 -12.01 18.80 17.44
N VAL A 135 -10.90 18.35 18.02
CA VAL A 135 -10.87 17.12 18.84
C VAL A 135 -11.74 17.24 20.10
N LYS A 136 -11.84 18.43 20.71
CA LYS A 136 -12.64 18.65 21.93
C LYS A 136 -14.13 18.38 21.71
N SER A 137 -14.60 18.45 20.46
CA SER A 137 -16.01 18.25 20.12
C SER A 137 -16.44 16.77 20.04
N PHE A 138 -15.47 15.85 19.95
CA PHE A 138 -15.74 14.41 19.79
C PHE A 138 -15.49 13.64 21.09
N LYS A 139 -16.52 12.96 21.59
CA LYS A 139 -16.41 12.12 22.79
C LYS A 139 -15.71 10.81 22.47
N THR A 140 -14.66 10.53 23.23
CA THR A 140 -13.82 9.32 23.15
C THR A 140 -13.51 8.81 24.57
N LYS A 141 -12.98 7.59 24.70
CA LYS A 141 -12.56 7.04 26.02
C LYS A 141 -11.53 7.98 26.67
N LYS A 142 -11.43 7.96 28.01
CA LYS A 142 -10.49 8.84 28.76
C LYS A 142 -9.04 8.62 28.33
N ASP A 143 -8.68 7.38 27.99
CA ASP A 143 -7.33 6.98 27.58
C ASP A 143 -7.26 6.58 26.09
N ALA A 144 -8.15 7.14 25.24
CA ALA A 144 -8.16 6.84 23.82
C ALA A 144 -6.90 7.38 23.12
N ASN A 145 -6.38 6.59 22.19
CA ASN A 145 -5.35 7.04 21.25
C ASN A 145 -5.97 7.81 20.08
N VAL A 146 -5.13 8.34 19.19
CA VAL A 146 -5.60 9.05 18.00
C VAL A 146 -6.36 8.13 17.05
N GLU A 147 -6.04 6.84 16.99
CA GLU A 147 -6.81 5.86 16.21
C GLU A 147 -8.27 5.78 16.67
N ASP A 148 -8.50 5.66 17.98
CA ASP A 148 -9.83 5.67 18.58
C ASP A 148 -10.59 6.98 18.29
N LEU A 149 -9.87 8.10 18.22
CA LEU A 149 -10.41 9.40 17.86
C LEU A 149 -10.79 9.46 16.37
N LEU A 150 -9.93 8.98 15.48
CA LEU A 150 -10.19 8.90 14.04
C LEU A 150 -11.42 8.05 13.75
N LYS A 151 -11.64 6.95 14.46
CA LYS A 151 -12.86 6.12 14.35
C LYS A 151 -14.17 6.86 14.69
N GLN A 152 -14.10 7.96 15.44
CA GLN A 152 -15.26 8.81 15.72
C GLN A 152 -15.49 9.88 14.66
N LEU A 153 -14.49 10.18 13.82
CA LEU A 153 -14.61 11.19 12.80
C LEU A 153 -15.49 10.70 11.65
N PRO A 154 -16.41 11.53 11.15
CA PRO A 154 -17.28 11.18 10.04
C PRO A 154 -16.48 11.03 8.74
N GLY A 155 -16.78 9.98 7.97
CA GLY A 155 -16.06 9.69 6.72
C GLY A 155 -14.69 9.04 6.94
N VAL A 156 -14.23 8.90 8.18
CA VAL A 156 -13.00 8.21 8.51
C VAL A 156 -13.30 6.77 8.89
N GLU A 157 -12.62 5.86 8.22
CA GLU A 157 -12.64 4.44 8.51
C GLU A 157 -11.25 4.00 8.92
N VAL A 158 -11.16 3.22 9.99
CA VAL A 158 -9.92 2.59 10.41
C VAL A 158 -10.17 1.10 10.49
N ASP A 159 -9.39 0.31 9.76
CA ASP A 159 -9.46 -1.15 9.82
C ASP A 159 -8.71 -1.70 11.06
N GLU A 160 -8.59 -3.02 11.16
CA GLU A 160 -8.02 -3.67 12.35
C GLU A 160 -6.49 -3.69 12.30
N GLU A 161 -5.95 -3.63 11.09
CA GLU A 161 -4.54 -3.49 10.78
C GLU A 161 -4.07 -2.03 11.08
N GLY A 162 -5.01 -1.08 11.12
CA GLY A 162 -4.81 0.32 11.47
C GLY A 162 -4.75 1.25 10.26
N LYS A 163 -4.98 0.74 9.04
CA LYS A 163 -5.05 1.59 7.84
C LYS A 163 -6.27 2.50 7.93
N ILE A 164 -6.05 3.74 7.52
CA ILE A 164 -7.03 4.80 7.64
C ILE A 164 -7.51 5.17 6.24
N LYS A 165 -8.82 5.21 6.04
CA LYS A 165 -9.45 5.74 4.83
C LYS A 165 -10.29 6.94 5.18
N VAL A 166 -10.18 8.02 4.42
CA VAL A 166 -11.03 9.20 4.57
C VAL A 166 -11.82 9.40 3.30
N ASN A 167 -13.13 9.27 3.40
CA ASN A 167 -14.03 9.22 2.26
C ASN A 167 -13.47 8.22 1.23
N GLY A 168 -13.23 6.98 1.70
CA GLY A 168 -12.81 5.80 0.90
C GLY A 168 -11.43 5.87 0.27
N LYS A 169 -10.78 7.03 0.31
CA LYS A 169 -9.41 7.27 -0.13
C LYS A 169 -8.44 6.93 0.99
N GLU A 170 -7.36 6.23 0.66
CA GLU A 170 -6.37 5.82 1.64
C GLU A 170 -5.62 7.05 2.19
N VAL A 171 -5.38 7.05 3.49
CA VAL A 171 -4.47 8.01 4.11
C VAL A 171 -3.09 7.41 4.03
N ASN A 172 -2.23 8.00 3.20
CA ASN A 172 -0.87 7.50 3.00
C ASN A 172 0.19 8.32 3.73
N LYS A 173 -0.20 9.41 4.42
CA LYS A 173 0.73 10.26 5.16
C LYS A 173 0.08 10.82 6.42
N ILE A 174 0.78 10.76 7.56
CA ILE A 174 0.40 11.50 8.78
C ILE A 174 1.50 12.45 9.22
N LEU A 175 1.10 13.71 9.35
CA LEU A 175 1.92 14.79 9.85
C LEU A 175 1.52 15.10 11.29
N VAL A 176 2.48 15.52 12.09
CA VAL A 176 2.28 16.07 13.42
C VAL A 176 2.92 17.45 13.46
N ASN A 177 2.09 18.47 13.69
CA ASN A 177 2.44 19.89 13.55
C ASN A 177 3.06 20.21 12.18
N GLY A 178 2.50 19.64 11.10
CA GLY A 178 2.97 19.85 9.72
C GLY A 178 4.22 19.07 9.33
N LYS A 179 4.84 18.33 10.26
CA LYS A 179 6.07 17.56 10.03
C LYS A 179 5.79 16.05 10.07
N PRO A 180 6.44 15.23 9.23
CA PRO A 180 6.34 13.77 9.35
C PRO A 180 6.61 13.34 10.79
N PHE A 181 5.74 12.48 11.32
CA PHE A 181 5.87 12.03 12.70
C PHE A 181 6.82 10.83 12.79
N PHE A 182 6.73 9.88 11.86
CA PHE A 182 7.68 8.78 11.59
C PHE A 182 7.42 8.24 10.18
N GLY A 183 8.38 8.30 9.25
CA GLY A 183 8.16 7.91 7.85
C GLY A 183 6.86 8.52 7.27
N ASP A 184 6.23 7.81 6.33
CA ASP A 184 4.92 8.19 5.82
C ASP A 184 3.76 7.35 6.41
N ASP A 185 4.00 6.31 7.21
CA ASP A 185 2.91 5.40 7.63
C ASP A 185 1.99 5.99 8.72
N PRO A 186 0.67 6.00 8.50
CA PRO A 186 -0.32 6.58 9.40
C PRO A 186 -0.55 5.81 10.73
N THR A 187 -0.27 4.52 10.78
CA THR A 187 -0.73 3.63 11.87
C THR A 187 0.01 3.86 13.19
N ILE A 188 1.26 4.26 13.11
CA ILE A 188 2.17 4.37 14.26
C ILE A 188 1.87 5.61 15.06
N THR A 189 1.78 6.74 14.36
CA THR A 189 1.36 8.02 14.90
C THR A 189 0.03 7.87 15.63
N THR A 190 -0.92 7.18 15.00
CA THR A 190 -2.29 7.15 15.49
C THR A 190 -2.50 6.18 16.65
N LYS A 191 -1.74 5.07 16.70
CA LYS A 191 -1.79 4.11 17.79
C LYS A 191 -1.06 4.54 19.07
N ASN A 192 0.00 5.35 18.93
CA ASN A 192 0.88 5.73 20.04
C ASN A 192 0.61 7.12 20.61
N LEU A 193 0.06 8.06 19.82
CA LEU A 193 -0.34 9.35 20.35
C LEU A 193 -1.67 9.25 21.10
N THR A 194 -1.74 9.89 22.26
CA THR A 194 -2.96 10.00 23.04
C THR A 194 -3.85 11.11 22.47
N LYS A 195 -5.16 10.97 22.58
CA LYS A 195 -6.08 12.04 22.13
C LYS A 195 -5.86 13.36 22.86
N ASP A 196 -5.43 13.30 24.13
CA ASP A 196 -5.47 14.44 25.04
C ASP A 196 -4.42 15.50 24.69
N ILE A 197 -3.39 15.09 23.93
CA ILE A 197 -2.36 15.99 23.41
C ILE A 197 -2.77 16.62 22.08
N ILE A 198 -3.78 16.09 21.37
CA ILE A 198 -4.20 16.61 20.06
C ILE A 198 -5.24 17.71 20.26
N GLU A 199 -5.03 18.83 19.56
CA GLU A 199 -5.94 19.96 19.51
C GLU A 199 -6.94 19.83 18.35
N LYS A 200 -6.42 19.59 17.14
CA LYS A 200 -7.19 19.54 15.88
C LYS A 200 -6.59 18.53 14.91
N ILE A 201 -7.43 18.02 14.02
CA ILE A 201 -7.08 17.07 12.95
C ILE A 201 -7.44 17.73 11.62
N GLN A 202 -6.49 17.81 10.69
CA GLN A 202 -6.71 18.36 9.36
C GLN A 202 -6.52 17.28 8.32
N ILE A 203 -7.42 17.18 7.36
CA ILE A 203 -7.34 16.21 6.27
C ILE A 203 -7.24 16.96 4.96
N VAL A 204 -6.18 16.69 4.20
CA VAL A 204 -5.87 17.33 2.92
C VAL A 204 -5.53 16.26 1.87
N ASP A 205 -5.58 16.65 0.59
CA ASP A 205 -5.00 15.85 -0.49
C ASP A 205 -3.48 15.76 -0.29
N THR A 206 -2.89 14.59 -0.54
CA THR A 206 -1.45 14.38 -0.36
C THR A 206 -0.67 15.20 -1.39
N LYS A 207 0.33 15.98 -0.94
CA LYS A 207 1.17 16.83 -1.80
C LYS A 207 2.64 16.50 -1.57
N THR A 208 3.44 16.58 -2.63
CA THR A 208 4.90 16.69 -2.48
C THR A 208 5.26 18.04 -1.85
N LYS A 209 6.48 18.15 -1.30
CA LYS A 209 6.98 19.41 -0.72
C LYS A 209 6.98 20.54 -1.75
N SER A 210 7.48 20.26 -2.95
CA SER A 210 7.46 21.23 -4.06
C SER A 210 6.03 21.61 -4.44
N GLU A 211 5.09 20.66 -4.57
CA GLU A 211 3.69 20.98 -4.86
C GLU A 211 3.02 21.83 -3.77
N ALA A 212 3.31 21.56 -2.50
CA ALA A 212 2.84 22.37 -1.38
C ALA A 212 3.42 23.80 -1.47
N PHE A 213 4.72 23.92 -1.80
CA PHE A 213 5.42 25.19 -1.96
C PHE A 213 4.94 26.02 -3.16
N THR A 214 4.70 25.39 -4.31
CA THR A 214 4.23 26.04 -5.54
C THR A 214 2.71 26.23 -5.58
N GLY A 215 1.98 25.64 -4.64
CA GLY A 215 0.51 25.68 -4.59
C GLY A 215 -0.14 24.84 -5.69
N GLU A 216 0.51 23.75 -6.08
CA GLU A 216 -0.03 22.76 -7.00
C GLU A 216 -1.09 21.88 -6.34
N ALA A 217 -1.91 21.28 -7.20
CA ALA A 217 -2.86 20.27 -6.75
C ALA A 217 -2.06 19.02 -6.37
N GLY A 218 -2.37 18.43 -5.23
CA GLY A 218 -1.80 17.15 -4.81
C GLY A 218 -2.51 15.95 -5.42
N ASP A 219 -1.98 14.78 -5.10
CA ASP A 219 -2.59 13.48 -5.35
C ASP A 219 -4.01 13.43 -4.77
N LYS A 220 -4.98 13.17 -5.64
CA LYS A 220 -6.39 13.08 -5.27
C LYS A 220 -6.79 11.71 -4.77
N GLU A 221 -6.05 10.65 -5.06
CA GLU A 221 -6.38 9.29 -4.62
C GLU A 221 -5.91 9.05 -3.18
N ASN A 222 -4.92 9.82 -2.73
CA ASN A 222 -4.36 9.73 -1.39
C ASN A 222 -4.67 10.96 -0.53
N LYS A 223 -4.75 10.74 0.78
CA LYS A 223 -4.99 11.79 1.78
C LYS A 223 -3.84 11.87 2.78
N THR A 224 -3.55 13.09 3.23
CA THR A 224 -2.68 13.36 4.38
C THR A 224 -3.53 13.79 5.56
N ILE A 225 -3.30 13.20 6.73
CA ILE A 225 -3.84 13.70 8.00
C ILE A 225 -2.75 14.46 8.75
N ASN A 226 -2.99 15.74 9.06
CA ASN A 226 -2.14 16.52 9.95
C ASN A 226 -2.77 16.63 11.34
N LEU A 227 -2.08 16.13 12.36
CA LEU A 227 -2.47 16.21 13.77
C LEU A 227 -1.74 17.39 14.41
N THR A 228 -2.46 18.36 14.95
CA THR A 228 -1.82 19.45 15.71
C THR A 228 -1.81 19.11 17.20
N ILE A 229 -0.63 19.14 17.82
CA ILE A 229 -0.45 18.95 19.27
C ILE A 229 -0.65 20.29 19.98
N LYS A 230 -1.26 20.26 21.17
CA LYS A 230 -1.41 21.44 22.05
C LYS A 230 -0.03 21.94 22.49
N GLU A 231 0.20 23.26 22.45
CA GLU A 231 1.49 23.88 22.73
C GLU A 231 2.12 23.43 24.06
N GLU A 232 1.31 23.27 25.10
CA GLU A 232 1.76 22.83 26.44
C GLU A 232 2.26 21.38 26.50
N ASN A 233 2.09 20.58 25.44
CA ASN A 233 2.42 19.15 25.38
C ASN A 233 3.51 18.81 24.35
N ASN A 234 4.27 19.79 23.84
CA ASN A 234 5.33 19.59 22.84
C ASN A 234 6.66 19.05 23.42
N LYS A 235 6.69 18.59 24.68
CA LYS A 235 7.87 18.00 25.32
C LYS A 235 7.54 16.74 26.09
N GLY A 236 8.31 15.67 25.90
CA GLY A 236 8.17 14.43 26.66
C GLY A 236 8.71 13.20 25.94
N VAL A 237 8.55 12.05 26.59
CA VAL A 237 9.04 10.75 26.14
C VAL A 237 7.88 9.77 26.15
N PHE A 238 7.73 8.99 25.09
CA PHE A 238 6.74 7.92 25.05
C PHE A 238 7.24 6.75 24.22
N GLY A 239 6.65 5.59 24.45
CA GLY A 239 7.06 4.39 23.79
C GLY A 239 6.26 3.17 24.22
N ARG A 240 6.63 2.03 23.66
CA ARG A 240 6.02 0.74 23.97
C ARG A 240 7.08 -0.35 23.90
N VAL A 241 7.03 -1.26 24.86
CA VAL A 241 7.84 -2.49 24.89
C VAL A 241 6.90 -3.69 24.95
N SER A 242 7.25 -4.77 24.28
CA SER A 242 6.56 -6.04 24.34
C SER A 242 7.50 -7.21 24.20
N ALA A 243 7.20 -8.29 24.91
CA ALA A 243 7.88 -9.57 24.78
C ALA A 243 6.84 -10.69 24.86
N GLY A 244 7.02 -11.75 24.08
CA GLY A 244 6.15 -12.91 24.08
C GLY A 244 6.91 -14.19 23.78
N GLY A 245 6.47 -15.27 24.42
CA GLY A 245 6.95 -16.63 24.20
C GLY A 245 5.77 -17.56 23.97
N GLY A 246 5.96 -18.52 23.07
CA GLY A 246 4.94 -19.47 22.67
C GLY A 246 5.44 -20.91 22.54
N THR A 247 4.52 -21.80 22.17
CA THR A 247 4.83 -23.19 21.81
C THR A 247 5.77 -23.24 20.61
N ASP A 248 6.42 -24.39 20.37
CA ASP A 248 7.26 -24.61 19.18
C ASP A 248 8.38 -23.56 19.02
N GLU A 249 8.94 -23.16 20.16
CA GLU A 249 10.03 -22.16 20.28
C GLU A 249 9.70 -20.81 19.63
N ARG A 250 8.41 -20.46 19.55
CA ARG A 250 7.96 -19.19 18.99
C ARG A 250 8.21 -18.03 19.96
N TYR A 251 8.71 -16.92 19.46
CA TYR A 251 8.94 -15.71 20.24
C TYR A 251 8.62 -14.42 19.46
N GLU A 252 8.34 -13.36 20.20
CA GLU A 252 8.17 -12.00 19.68
C GLU A 252 8.79 -11.01 20.68
N LEU A 253 9.68 -10.13 20.23
CA LEU A 253 10.25 -9.04 21.01
C LEU A 253 10.10 -7.74 20.23
N ALA A 254 9.74 -6.66 20.92
CA ALA A 254 9.76 -5.32 20.36
C ALA A 254 9.87 -4.22 21.42
N GLY A 255 10.57 -3.15 21.07
CA GLY A 255 10.69 -1.95 21.87
C GLY A 255 10.81 -0.74 20.97
N MET A 256 10.13 0.34 21.36
CA MET A 256 10.26 1.65 20.71
C MET A 256 10.21 2.74 21.78
N VAL A 257 11.10 3.71 21.66
CA VAL A 257 11.21 4.89 22.52
C VAL A 257 11.28 6.12 21.63
N ASN A 258 10.48 7.14 21.94
CA ASN A 258 10.45 8.40 21.23
C ASN A 258 10.58 9.56 22.21
N VAL A 259 11.38 10.56 21.84
CA VAL A 259 11.66 11.76 22.62
C VAL A 259 11.28 12.98 21.78
N PHE A 260 10.51 13.87 22.38
CA PHE A 260 10.04 15.12 21.79
C PHE A 260 10.52 16.29 22.61
N ASP A 261 11.09 17.28 21.92
CA ASP A 261 11.48 18.56 22.47
C ASP A 261 11.26 19.66 21.41
N ASN A 262 10.02 20.15 21.34
CA ASN A 262 9.57 21.09 20.32
C ASN A 262 9.79 20.56 18.88
N ASP A 263 10.74 21.14 18.14
CA ASP A 263 11.09 20.74 16.78
C ASP A 263 11.99 19.50 16.74
N ARG A 264 12.74 19.24 17.82
CA ARG A 264 13.64 18.10 17.91
C ARG A 264 12.89 16.83 18.26
N ARG A 265 13.09 15.79 17.46
CA ARG A 265 12.46 14.48 17.58
C ARG A 265 13.51 13.39 17.43
N ILE A 266 13.55 12.47 18.40
CA ILE A 266 14.48 11.34 18.40
C ILE A 266 13.69 10.06 18.64
N SER A 267 13.94 9.04 17.84
CA SER A 267 13.22 7.77 17.89
C SER A 267 14.20 6.62 17.81
N VAL A 268 14.07 5.64 18.70
CA VAL A 268 14.88 4.42 18.69
C VAL A 268 13.96 3.23 18.84
N LEU A 269 14.22 2.17 18.09
CA LEU A 269 13.51 0.92 18.21
C LEU A 269 14.38 -0.30 17.96
N ALA A 270 13.85 -1.44 18.40
CA ALA A 270 14.39 -2.76 18.14
C ALA A 270 13.28 -3.79 18.19
N GLY A 271 13.38 -4.85 17.40
CA GLY A 271 12.41 -5.93 17.38
C GLY A 271 12.94 -7.22 16.77
N GLY A 272 12.24 -8.31 17.01
CA GLY A 272 12.52 -9.60 16.39
C GLY A 272 11.45 -10.66 16.67
N ASN A 273 11.23 -11.57 15.73
CA ASN A 273 10.28 -12.68 15.87
C ASN A 273 10.58 -13.82 14.89
N ASN A 274 10.01 -15.00 15.14
CA ASN A 274 10.04 -16.16 14.25
C ASN A 274 8.62 -16.70 13.94
N THR A 275 7.63 -15.81 13.93
CA THR A 275 6.21 -16.14 13.75
C THR A 275 5.66 -15.66 12.41
N ASN A 276 6.55 -15.39 11.44
CA ASN A 276 6.27 -14.76 10.13
C ASN A 276 5.26 -13.61 10.24
N SER A 277 5.20 -12.96 11.41
CA SER A 277 4.13 -12.05 11.75
C SER A 277 4.72 -10.66 11.71
N PRO A 278 4.01 -9.71 11.07
CA PRO A 278 4.29 -8.32 11.30
C PRO A 278 4.04 -7.95 12.78
N GLY A 279 3.20 -8.68 13.52
CA GLY A 279 3.00 -8.48 14.97
C GLY A 279 2.75 -7.01 15.38
N PHE A 280 2.88 -6.72 16.67
CA PHE A 280 3.16 -5.34 17.08
C PHE A 280 4.63 -4.98 16.72
N SER A 281 5.49 -5.99 16.60
CA SER A 281 6.95 -5.87 16.59
C SER A 281 7.64 -5.59 15.26
N PHE A 282 7.00 -5.82 14.12
CA PHE A 282 7.69 -5.79 12.84
C PHE A 282 6.97 -4.94 11.80
N GLY A 283 5.65 -5.04 11.71
CA GLY A 283 4.82 -4.20 10.84
C GLY A 283 4.89 -2.75 11.25
N GLU A 284 4.52 -2.42 12.50
CA GLU A 284 4.64 -1.04 13.00
C GLU A 284 6.11 -0.56 13.02
N ILE A 285 7.07 -1.42 13.39
CA ILE A 285 8.49 -1.03 13.52
C ILE A 285 9.14 -0.71 12.17
N SER A 286 8.95 -1.55 11.15
CA SER A 286 9.58 -1.37 9.83
C SER A 286 8.97 -0.21 9.03
N LYS A 287 7.67 0.07 9.26
CA LYS A 287 6.96 1.24 8.71
C LYS A 287 7.49 2.60 9.21
N MET A 288 8.27 2.62 10.30
CA MET A 288 8.91 3.85 10.81
C MET A 288 10.16 4.24 10.02
N PHE A 289 10.75 3.29 9.29
CA PHE A 289 12.07 3.38 8.68
C PHE A 289 11.99 3.07 7.19
N GLY A 290 11.58 4.08 6.43
CA GLY A 290 11.48 3.99 4.98
C GLY A 290 10.78 5.20 4.40
N ARG A 291 11.42 5.82 3.40
CA ARG A 291 10.78 6.79 2.51
C ARG A 291 9.94 6.05 1.48
N GLY A 292 8.63 6.25 1.48
CA GLY A 292 7.76 5.92 0.35
C GLY A 292 7.72 4.46 -0.15
N GLY A 293 8.48 3.53 0.40
CA GLY A 293 8.40 2.11 0.09
C GLY A 293 7.15 1.51 0.72
N GLY A 294 6.03 1.56 0.01
CA GLY A 294 4.79 0.94 0.45
C GLY A 294 5.01 -0.52 0.84
N MET A 295 4.48 -0.91 2.00
CA MET A 295 4.46 -2.31 2.42
C MET A 295 3.50 -3.05 1.48
N THR A 296 4.02 -3.80 0.51
CA THR A 296 3.16 -4.51 -0.45
C THR A 296 2.84 -5.87 0.14
N PHE A 297 1.62 -6.04 0.62
CA PHE A 297 1.12 -7.33 1.07
C PHE A 297 0.73 -8.16 -0.16
N ASN A 298 1.46 -9.23 -0.40
CA ASN A 298 1.07 -10.20 -1.40
C ASN A 298 -0.01 -11.11 -0.84
N SER A 299 -0.83 -11.66 -1.74
CA SER A 299 -1.95 -12.56 -1.41
C SER A 299 -1.53 -13.85 -0.68
N ASN A 300 -0.24 -14.17 -0.67
CA ASN A 300 0.35 -15.31 0.04
C ASN A 300 0.79 -14.97 1.49
N GLY A 301 0.48 -13.76 1.97
CA GLY A 301 0.89 -13.30 3.30
C GLY A 301 2.33 -12.78 3.37
N SER A 302 3.03 -12.66 2.23
CA SER A 302 4.33 -11.97 2.20
C SER A 302 4.08 -10.48 2.24
N PHE A 303 5.02 -9.75 2.81
CA PHE A 303 5.00 -8.32 2.73
C PHE A 303 6.37 -7.83 2.28
N SER A 304 6.42 -6.97 1.27
CA SER A 304 7.68 -6.34 0.87
C SER A 304 7.89 -4.99 1.55
N ILE A 305 9.12 -4.63 1.90
CA ILE A 305 9.50 -3.30 2.40
C ILE A 305 10.77 -2.82 1.69
N GLY A 306 10.74 -1.61 1.13
CA GLY A 306 11.91 -1.02 0.44
C GLY A 306 12.51 -1.92 -0.67
N GLY A 307 11.68 -2.70 -1.37
CA GLY A 307 12.11 -3.68 -2.37
C GLY A 307 12.44 -5.08 -1.84
N ARG A 308 12.25 -5.36 -0.54
CA ARG A 308 12.66 -6.60 0.12
C ARG A 308 11.45 -7.40 0.62
N SER A 309 11.29 -8.65 0.21
CA SER A 309 10.15 -9.50 0.61
C SER A 309 10.38 -10.16 1.97
N PHE A 310 9.44 -10.04 2.90
CA PHE A 310 9.44 -10.67 4.22
C PHE A 310 8.22 -11.58 4.38
N GLY A 311 8.49 -12.80 4.84
CA GLY A 311 7.45 -13.81 5.04
C GLY A 311 6.67 -14.13 3.77
N GLY A 312 5.56 -14.86 3.97
CA GLY A 312 4.56 -15.18 2.97
C GLY A 312 4.74 -16.47 2.22
N GLY A 313 3.81 -17.36 2.52
CA GLY A 313 3.39 -18.46 1.67
C GLY A 313 4.43 -19.53 1.39
N GLN A 314 5.71 -19.35 1.67
CA GLN A 314 6.74 -20.36 1.50
C GLN A 314 7.83 -20.10 2.53
N GLY A 315 7.88 -20.93 3.57
CA GLY A 315 8.93 -20.97 4.57
C GLY A 315 8.62 -20.33 5.92
N ILE A 316 9.48 -20.60 6.89
CA ILE A 316 9.50 -19.96 8.21
C ILE A 316 10.64 -18.95 8.20
N THR A 317 10.32 -17.70 8.54
CA THR A 317 11.25 -16.58 8.60
C THR A 317 11.43 -16.15 10.06
N THR A 318 12.68 -16.14 10.49
CA THR A 318 13.13 -15.44 11.70
C THR A 318 13.66 -14.08 11.28
N SER A 319 13.21 -13.01 11.94
CA SER A 319 13.60 -11.64 11.59
C SER A 319 14.02 -10.86 12.83
N GLN A 320 14.96 -9.94 12.63
CA GLN A 320 15.47 -9.01 13.63
C GLN A 320 15.65 -7.63 13.00
N ASN A 321 15.42 -6.56 13.75
CA ASN A 321 15.59 -5.20 13.27
C ASN A 321 15.96 -4.23 14.38
N VAL A 322 16.65 -3.16 13.99
CA VAL A 322 17.03 -2.03 14.84
C VAL A 322 16.98 -0.76 13.99
N GLY A 323 16.46 0.32 14.55
CA GLY A 323 16.24 1.56 13.83
C GLY A 323 16.39 2.77 14.72
N ALA A 324 16.99 3.84 14.20
CA ALA A 324 17.11 5.12 14.87
C ALA A 324 16.82 6.27 13.92
N ASN A 325 15.99 7.22 14.32
CA ASN A 325 15.60 8.38 13.54
C ASN A 325 15.82 9.67 14.35
N TYR A 326 16.26 10.71 13.65
CA TYR A 326 16.50 12.05 14.16
C TYR A 326 15.88 13.07 13.20
N ALA A 327 15.05 13.96 13.72
CA ALA A 327 14.56 15.11 12.96
C ALA A 327 14.66 16.37 13.81
N ASP A 328 15.16 17.46 13.21
CA ASP A 328 15.31 18.73 13.89
C ASP A 328 15.29 19.91 12.91
N LYS A 329 15.04 21.11 13.44
CA LYS A 329 15.15 22.36 12.70
C LYS A 329 16.46 23.04 13.04
N ILE A 330 17.40 23.06 12.09
CA ILE A 330 18.72 23.66 12.27
C ILE A 330 18.64 25.14 11.87
N GLY A 331 18.50 26.02 12.86
CA GLY A 331 18.27 27.45 12.65
C GLY A 331 16.85 27.74 12.15
N GLU A 332 16.65 28.80 11.36
CA GLU A 332 15.31 29.17 10.87
C GLU A 332 14.95 28.58 9.51
N LYS A 333 15.95 28.14 8.74
CA LYS A 333 15.84 27.89 7.29
C LYS A 333 16.03 26.43 6.87
N ILE A 334 16.58 25.59 7.74
CA ILE A 334 16.95 24.21 7.39
C ILE A 334 16.15 23.26 8.29
N GLU A 335 15.38 22.37 7.68
CA GLU A 335 14.85 21.18 8.36
C GLU A 335 15.67 19.98 7.92
N ALA A 336 16.19 19.23 8.90
CA ALA A 336 17.01 18.06 8.66
C ALA A 336 16.35 16.83 9.27
N ASN A 337 16.30 15.74 8.51
CA ASN A 337 15.83 14.45 8.97
C ASN A 337 16.87 13.39 8.58
N GLY A 338 17.10 12.41 9.45
CA GLY A 338 17.98 11.30 9.18
C GLY A 338 17.51 10.04 9.89
N ASP A 339 17.56 8.92 9.20
CA ASP A 339 17.32 7.62 9.80
C ASP A 339 18.33 6.57 9.35
N TYR A 340 18.56 5.62 10.26
CA TYR A 340 19.33 4.42 10.04
C TYR A 340 18.49 3.21 10.44
N PHE A 341 18.50 2.19 9.59
CA PHE A 341 17.75 0.96 9.81
C PHE A 341 18.59 -0.26 9.44
N TYR A 342 18.71 -1.18 10.39
CA TYR A 342 19.28 -2.49 10.23
C TYR A 342 18.17 -3.53 10.28
N ALA A 343 18.17 -4.46 9.33
CA ALA A 343 17.28 -5.61 9.33
C ALA A 343 18.01 -6.87 8.90
N SER A 344 17.81 -7.94 9.66
CA SER A 344 18.32 -9.27 9.39
C SER A 344 17.17 -10.27 9.31
N SER A 345 17.28 -11.24 8.43
CA SER A 345 16.32 -12.33 8.31
C SER A 345 16.98 -13.63 7.92
N SER A 346 16.58 -14.71 8.57
CA SER A 346 16.89 -16.08 8.17
C SER A 346 15.59 -16.76 7.82
N SER A 347 15.53 -17.39 6.65
CA SER A 347 14.34 -18.07 6.16
C SER A 347 14.68 -19.47 5.68
N PHE A 348 13.77 -20.40 5.97
CA PHE A 348 13.87 -21.79 5.55
C PHE A 348 12.57 -22.20 4.86
N ASN A 349 12.68 -22.76 3.67
CA ASN A 349 11.54 -23.25 2.90
C ASN A 349 11.87 -24.60 2.27
N GLU A 350 11.01 -25.59 2.51
CA GLU A 350 10.94 -26.81 1.72
C GLU A 350 9.70 -26.75 0.86
N SER A 351 9.83 -27.10 -0.41
CA SER A 351 8.75 -27.09 -1.39
C SER A 351 8.73 -28.40 -2.16
N SER A 352 7.54 -28.95 -2.35
CA SER A 352 7.28 -30.09 -3.20
C SER A 352 6.31 -29.66 -4.30
N SER A 353 6.60 -29.99 -5.55
CA SER A 353 5.78 -29.67 -6.71
C SER A 353 5.56 -30.91 -7.58
N GLN A 354 4.36 -31.04 -8.12
CA GLN A 354 3.97 -32.06 -9.11
C GLN A 354 3.26 -31.34 -10.26
N ARG A 355 3.87 -31.35 -11.45
CA ARG A 355 3.37 -30.65 -12.62
C ARG A 355 3.05 -31.63 -13.74
N GLU A 356 1.85 -31.56 -14.28
CA GLU A 356 1.45 -32.15 -15.56
C GLU A 356 1.54 -31.07 -16.64
N THR A 357 2.42 -31.23 -17.63
CA THR A 357 2.49 -30.35 -18.79
C THR A 357 1.71 -30.97 -19.93
N ILE A 358 0.81 -30.18 -20.52
CA ILE A 358 -0.12 -30.59 -21.57
C ILE A 358 0.36 -29.99 -22.89
N LEU A 359 0.72 -30.86 -23.84
CA LEU A 359 1.04 -30.50 -25.21
C LEU A 359 -0.14 -30.85 -26.13
N SER A 360 -0.06 -30.44 -27.41
CA SER A 360 -1.12 -30.69 -28.39
C SER A 360 -1.38 -32.17 -28.69
N ASP A 361 -0.37 -33.01 -28.53
CA ASP A 361 -0.37 -34.43 -28.90
C ASP A 361 0.08 -35.38 -27.77
N SER A 362 0.62 -34.83 -26.67
CA SER A 362 1.27 -35.59 -25.62
C SER A 362 1.23 -34.87 -24.27
N ARG A 363 1.65 -35.55 -23.21
CA ARG A 363 1.77 -35.00 -21.85
C ARG A 363 3.01 -35.56 -21.18
N PHE A 364 3.58 -34.79 -20.26
CA PHE A 364 4.65 -35.26 -19.37
C PHE A 364 4.45 -34.71 -17.96
N PHE A 365 5.08 -35.36 -17.00
CA PHE A 365 4.93 -35.04 -15.58
C PHE A 365 6.29 -34.71 -14.97
N THR A 366 6.38 -33.65 -14.19
CA THR A 366 7.60 -33.26 -13.49
C THR A 366 7.30 -33.21 -12.00
N ASN A 367 8.07 -33.95 -11.18
CA ASN A 367 8.03 -33.83 -9.74
C ASN A 367 9.32 -33.17 -9.26
N SER A 368 9.22 -32.24 -8.32
CA SER A 368 10.33 -31.42 -7.84
C SER A 368 10.26 -31.29 -6.33
N ASN A 369 11.37 -31.56 -5.64
CA ASN A 369 11.52 -31.33 -4.21
C ASN A 369 12.72 -30.42 -3.97
N SER A 370 12.45 -29.20 -3.52
CA SER A 370 13.48 -28.20 -3.25
C SER A 370 13.51 -27.78 -1.80
N ARG A 371 14.70 -27.43 -1.33
CA ARG A 371 14.97 -26.76 -0.06
C ARG A 371 15.78 -25.52 -0.31
N SER A 372 15.34 -24.40 0.26
CA SER A 372 16.05 -23.13 0.24
C SER A 372 16.22 -22.61 1.67
N ASP A 373 17.47 -22.37 2.05
CA ASP A 373 17.83 -21.63 3.26
C ASP A 373 18.41 -20.28 2.81
N ASN A 374 17.85 -19.16 3.30
CA ASN A 374 18.25 -17.83 2.87
C ASN A 374 18.45 -16.89 4.07
N ASP A 375 19.67 -16.40 4.21
CA ASP A 375 20.09 -15.45 5.23
C ASP A 375 20.37 -14.09 4.60
N THR A 376 19.76 -13.04 5.12
CA THR A 376 19.89 -11.67 4.60
C THR A 376 20.22 -10.72 5.73
N ASP A 377 21.26 -9.90 5.55
CA ASP A 377 21.59 -8.76 6.40
C ASP A 377 21.52 -7.48 5.60
N SER A 378 20.89 -6.45 6.15
CA SER A 378 20.65 -5.22 5.40
C SER A 378 20.73 -3.97 6.25
N HIS A 379 21.31 -2.92 5.67
CA HIS A 379 21.51 -1.61 6.25
C HIS A 379 20.93 -0.55 5.32
N THR A 380 20.25 0.44 5.87
CA THR A 380 19.70 1.57 5.13
C THR A 380 19.94 2.85 5.91
N VAL A 381 20.41 3.88 5.23
CA VAL A 381 20.57 5.24 5.77
C VAL A 381 19.80 6.18 4.86
N ASN A 382 18.86 6.94 5.40
CA ASN A 382 18.14 7.97 4.66
C ASN A 382 18.39 9.33 5.31
N LEU A 383 18.56 10.36 4.48
CA LEU A 383 18.76 11.74 4.93
C LEU A 383 17.84 12.68 4.15
N GLU A 384 17.29 13.69 4.80
CA GLU A 384 16.49 14.78 4.23
C GLU A 384 17.08 16.11 4.63
N PHE A 385 17.20 16.99 3.66
CA PHE A 385 17.50 18.40 3.90
C PHE A 385 16.51 19.24 3.12
N GLU A 386 15.61 19.89 3.85
CA GLU A 386 14.71 20.91 3.31
C GLU A 386 15.26 22.28 3.68
N ILE A 387 15.59 23.07 2.66
CA ILE A 387 16.22 24.37 2.80
C ILE A 387 15.30 25.42 2.16
N GLU A 388 14.72 26.27 2.99
CA GLU A 388 13.93 27.42 2.56
C GLU A 388 14.71 28.71 2.82
N THR A 389 15.31 29.30 1.78
CA THR A 389 16.11 30.53 1.97
C THR A 389 15.24 31.75 2.21
N ASP A 390 14.09 31.78 1.53
CA ASP A 390 13.04 32.80 1.55
C ASP A 390 11.72 32.19 1.04
N SER A 391 10.63 32.97 1.07
CA SER A 391 9.31 32.47 0.60
C SER A 391 9.28 32.06 -0.87
N THR A 392 10.26 32.37 -1.70
CA THR A 392 10.26 32.09 -3.13
C THR A 392 11.23 30.99 -3.55
N PHE A 393 12.16 30.55 -2.71
CA PHE A 393 13.18 29.56 -3.08
C PHE A 393 13.28 28.43 -2.07
N GLN A 394 13.14 27.20 -2.57
CA GLN A 394 13.19 25.96 -1.80
C GLN A 394 14.15 24.98 -2.48
N ILE A 395 15.00 24.33 -1.68
CA ILE A 395 15.84 23.20 -2.08
C ILE A 395 15.44 22.02 -1.20
N ASN A 396 15.22 20.87 -1.82
CA ASN A 396 15.02 19.60 -1.13
C ASN A 396 16.06 18.60 -1.60
N ILE A 397 16.77 17.96 -0.68
CA ILE A 397 17.83 16.98 -0.97
C ILE A 397 17.58 15.72 -0.15
N GLU A 398 17.51 14.60 -0.84
CA GLU A 398 17.04 13.33 -0.28
C GLU A 398 18.01 12.17 -0.62
N PRO A 399 19.23 12.13 -0.05
CA PRO A 399 20.11 10.98 -0.27
C PRO A 399 19.68 9.77 0.55
N SER A 400 19.87 8.59 -0.04
CA SER A 400 19.60 7.29 0.55
C SER A 400 20.73 6.32 0.18
N PHE A 401 21.22 5.59 1.16
CA PHE A 401 22.23 4.56 1.01
C PHE A 401 21.65 3.25 1.50
N SER A 402 21.82 2.18 0.73
CA SER A 402 21.47 0.85 1.18
C SER A 402 22.56 -0.15 0.83
N TYR A 403 22.72 -1.11 1.73
CA TYR A 403 23.64 -2.23 1.59
C TYR A 403 22.91 -3.48 2.04
N SER A 404 23.01 -4.56 1.28
CA SER A 404 22.51 -5.87 1.70
C SER A 404 23.46 -6.97 1.30
N LYS A 405 23.65 -7.91 2.23
CA LYS A 405 24.31 -9.18 2.01
C LYS A 405 23.26 -10.28 2.04
N ASN A 406 23.29 -11.19 1.08
CA ASN A 406 22.39 -12.32 1.03
C ASN A 406 23.16 -13.61 0.75
N ASN A 407 22.88 -14.66 1.52
CA ASN A 407 23.44 -15.99 1.34
C ASN A 407 22.30 -16.99 1.15
N THR A 408 22.24 -17.61 -0.02
CA THR A 408 21.21 -18.59 -0.37
C THR A 408 21.86 -19.95 -0.56
N ARG A 409 21.38 -20.94 0.19
CA ARG A 409 21.67 -22.36 -0.04
C ARG A 409 20.44 -22.99 -0.62
N TYR A 410 20.58 -23.53 -1.82
CA TYR A 410 19.51 -24.17 -2.55
C TYR A 410 19.89 -25.62 -2.84
N SER A 411 18.96 -26.53 -2.62
CA SER A 411 19.08 -27.91 -3.07
C SER A 411 17.77 -28.33 -3.72
N ASN A 412 17.83 -29.11 -4.79
CA ASN A 412 16.67 -29.54 -5.53
C ASN A 412 16.87 -30.92 -6.11
N ASN A 413 15.80 -31.70 -6.13
CA ASN A 413 15.73 -32.97 -6.83
C ASN A 413 14.50 -32.97 -7.73
N ASP A 414 14.73 -33.12 -9.03
CA ASP A 414 13.69 -33.18 -10.06
C ASP A 414 13.64 -34.56 -10.71
N GLU A 415 12.45 -35.00 -11.07
CA GLU A 415 12.22 -36.13 -11.97
C GLU A 415 11.18 -35.76 -13.02
N THR A 416 11.40 -36.19 -14.27
CA THR A 416 10.43 -36.06 -15.35
C THR A 416 10.01 -37.44 -15.84
N LEU A 417 8.71 -37.63 -16.01
CA LEU A 417 8.06 -38.85 -16.50
C LEU A 417 7.33 -38.55 -17.80
N ASN A 418 7.36 -39.45 -18.77
CA ASN A 418 6.55 -39.33 -19.99
C ASN A 418 5.06 -39.65 -19.73
N ASN A 419 4.26 -39.66 -20.80
CA ASN A 419 2.82 -39.97 -20.75
C ASN A 419 2.50 -41.34 -20.12
N ASP A 420 3.37 -42.34 -20.33
CA ASP A 420 3.25 -43.68 -19.78
C ASP A 420 3.82 -43.81 -18.35
N ARG A 421 4.18 -42.68 -17.71
CA ARG A 421 4.81 -42.60 -16.39
C ARG A 421 6.17 -43.29 -16.29
N VAL A 422 6.89 -43.38 -17.41
CA VAL A 422 8.28 -43.86 -17.44
C VAL A 422 9.22 -42.69 -17.21
N LEU A 423 10.21 -42.88 -16.32
CA LEU A 423 11.25 -41.89 -16.02
C LEU A 423 12.08 -41.58 -17.28
N THR A 424 12.07 -40.32 -17.69
CA THR A 424 12.81 -39.80 -18.85
C THR A 424 14.04 -39.00 -18.45
N ASN A 425 14.01 -38.30 -17.31
CA ASN A 425 15.19 -37.68 -16.73
C ASN A 425 15.03 -37.48 -15.23
N GLN A 426 16.18 -37.37 -14.54
CA GLN A 426 16.26 -36.94 -13.15
C GLN A 426 17.42 -35.96 -12.96
N SER A 427 17.30 -35.03 -12.03
CA SER A 427 18.35 -34.04 -11.74
C SER A 427 18.47 -33.81 -10.24
N SER A 428 19.69 -33.74 -9.74
CA SER A 428 20.00 -33.24 -8.39
C SER A 428 20.88 -32.02 -8.52
N THR A 429 20.48 -30.92 -7.89
CA THR A 429 21.17 -29.64 -7.95
C THR A 429 21.41 -29.10 -6.55
N ASN A 430 22.62 -28.63 -6.26
CA ASN A 430 22.99 -27.89 -5.06
C ASN A 430 23.68 -26.60 -5.49
N SER A 431 23.24 -25.47 -4.95
CA SER A 431 23.81 -24.15 -5.22
C SER A 431 24.00 -23.40 -3.90
N ASN A 432 25.13 -22.70 -3.77
CA ASN A 432 25.40 -21.78 -2.68
C ASN A 432 25.79 -20.43 -3.26
N VAL A 433 24.87 -19.46 -3.17
CA VAL A 433 25.02 -18.11 -3.70
C VAL A 433 25.27 -17.13 -2.57
N GLU A 434 26.40 -16.44 -2.58
CA GLU A 434 26.62 -15.24 -1.77
C GLU A 434 26.48 -14.00 -2.68
N SER A 435 25.71 -13.01 -2.25
CA SER A 435 25.52 -11.77 -3.01
C SER A 435 25.57 -10.53 -2.14
N PHE A 436 26.07 -9.44 -2.72
CA PHE A 436 26.24 -8.14 -2.09
C PHE A 436 25.63 -7.07 -3.00
N ALA A 437 24.58 -6.41 -2.52
CA ALA A 437 24.01 -5.26 -3.21
C ALA A 437 24.33 -3.97 -2.46
N LYS A 438 24.85 -2.98 -3.17
CA LYS A 438 25.10 -1.61 -2.70
C LYS A 438 24.30 -0.66 -3.58
N GLN A 439 23.57 0.27 -2.98
CA GLN A 439 22.82 1.27 -3.74
C GLN A 439 22.91 2.63 -3.07
N PHE A 440 23.20 3.65 -3.87
CA PHE A 440 23.04 5.05 -3.54
C PHE A 440 21.92 5.63 -4.40
N LYS A 441 20.96 6.30 -3.78
CA LYS A 441 19.95 7.10 -4.45
C LYS A 441 20.00 8.53 -3.94
N ASN A 442 19.81 9.51 -4.81
CA ASN A 442 19.60 10.89 -4.40
C ASN A 442 18.53 11.55 -5.25
N ASP A 443 17.53 12.11 -4.58
CA ASP A 443 16.52 12.98 -5.18
C ASP A 443 16.82 14.44 -4.78
N LEU A 444 17.04 15.32 -5.76
CA LEU A 444 17.26 16.75 -5.57
C LEU A 444 16.15 17.52 -6.29
N SER A 445 15.45 18.40 -5.58
CA SER A 445 14.47 19.31 -6.16
C SER A 445 14.79 20.75 -5.76
N VAL A 446 15.01 21.61 -6.76
CA VAL A 446 15.24 23.04 -6.58
C VAL A 446 14.09 23.80 -7.24
N THR A 447 13.37 24.60 -6.45
CA THR A 447 12.20 25.34 -6.91
C THR A 447 12.34 26.83 -6.64
N LYS A 448 12.17 27.68 -7.67
CA LYS A 448 12.09 29.14 -7.55
C LYS A 448 10.75 29.65 -8.05
N ARG A 449 9.94 30.23 -7.17
CA ARG A 449 8.71 30.96 -7.51
C ARG A 449 9.04 32.31 -8.13
N LEU A 450 8.35 32.66 -9.22
CA LEU A 450 8.55 33.90 -9.96
C LEU A 450 7.31 34.82 -9.79
N GLY A 451 7.40 35.76 -8.85
CA GLY A 451 6.29 36.67 -8.53
C GLY A 451 5.05 35.98 -7.94
N GLY A 452 3.93 36.71 -7.85
CA GLY A 452 2.70 36.25 -7.18
C GLY A 452 1.65 35.58 -8.09
N LYS A 453 1.91 35.45 -9.39
CA LYS A 453 0.95 34.96 -10.40
C LYS A 453 0.92 33.44 -10.57
N GLY A 454 1.78 32.71 -9.86
CA GLY A 454 1.90 31.24 -9.91
C GLY A 454 2.92 30.71 -10.92
N ALA A 455 3.85 31.56 -11.37
CA ALA A 455 4.98 31.14 -12.20
C ALA A 455 6.08 30.53 -11.32
N PHE A 456 6.82 29.55 -11.86
CA PHE A 456 8.01 29.01 -11.22
C PHE A 456 9.00 28.40 -12.22
N LEU A 457 10.24 28.25 -11.76
CA LEU A 457 11.26 27.39 -12.33
C LEU A 457 11.49 26.23 -11.37
N LYS A 458 11.54 25.02 -11.88
CA LYS A 458 11.79 23.81 -11.11
C LYS A 458 12.83 22.97 -11.82
N PHE A 459 13.83 22.51 -11.07
CA PHE A 459 14.82 21.55 -11.52
C PHE A 459 14.78 20.36 -10.57
N GLU A 460 14.62 19.17 -11.14
CA GLU A 460 14.65 17.90 -10.44
C GLU A 460 15.78 17.04 -10.99
N LEU A 461 16.50 16.36 -10.09
CA LEU A 461 17.56 15.44 -10.42
C LEU A 461 17.40 14.19 -9.55
N GLU A 462 17.14 13.06 -10.19
CA GLU A 462 17.19 11.73 -9.59
C GLU A 462 18.47 11.03 -10.06
N ASN A 463 19.27 10.56 -9.12
CA ASN A 463 20.43 9.73 -9.39
C ASN A 463 20.31 8.42 -8.63
N THR A 464 20.53 7.30 -9.32
CA THR A 464 20.60 5.97 -8.72
C THR A 464 21.87 5.28 -9.19
N ILE A 465 22.70 4.84 -8.25
CA ILE A 465 23.92 4.08 -8.52
C ILE A 465 23.79 2.79 -7.72
N GLY A 466 23.82 1.66 -8.40
CA GLY A 466 23.70 0.33 -7.83
C GLY A 466 24.83 -0.58 -8.29
N ARG A 467 25.29 -1.46 -7.41
CA ARG A 467 26.18 -2.57 -7.77
C ARG A 467 25.73 -3.83 -7.06
N ASN A 468 25.63 -4.92 -7.79
CA ASN A 468 25.34 -6.24 -7.25
C ASN A 468 26.45 -7.21 -7.66
N GLU A 469 27.15 -7.73 -6.66
CA GLU A 469 28.22 -8.71 -6.82
C GLU A 469 27.70 -10.06 -6.30
N SER A 470 27.91 -11.14 -7.03
CA SER A 470 27.49 -12.47 -6.61
C SER A 470 28.52 -13.55 -6.92
N ASP A 471 28.66 -14.51 -6.03
CA ASP A 471 29.45 -15.72 -6.18
C ASP A 471 28.55 -16.94 -5.98
N ASP A 472 28.43 -17.80 -7.00
CA ASP A 472 27.64 -19.03 -6.96
C ASP A 472 28.54 -20.24 -7.16
N PHE A 473 28.41 -21.22 -6.27
CA PHE A 473 28.99 -22.54 -6.43
C PHE A 473 27.87 -23.54 -6.71
N LEU A 474 27.83 -24.05 -7.93
CA LEU A 474 26.82 -24.95 -8.43
C LEU A 474 27.39 -26.35 -8.63
N ASN A 475 26.72 -27.35 -8.04
CA ASN A 475 26.93 -28.74 -8.37
C ASN A 475 25.61 -29.36 -8.80
N SER A 476 25.53 -29.84 -10.04
CA SER A 476 24.36 -30.53 -10.55
C SER A 476 24.73 -31.82 -11.27
N ASN A 477 23.95 -32.87 -11.05
CA ASN A 477 24.02 -34.12 -11.80
C ASN A 477 22.65 -34.37 -12.45
N THR A 478 22.60 -34.40 -13.78
CA THR A 478 21.38 -34.67 -14.55
C THR A 478 21.57 -35.94 -15.36
N GLU A 479 20.66 -36.88 -15.22
CA GLU A 479 20.65 -38.15 -15.96
C GLU A 479 19.43 -38.16 -16.88
N ILE A 480 19.68 -38.35 -18.17
CA ILE A 480 18.68 -38.50 -19.22
C ILE A 480 18.61 -39.98 -19.59
N PHE A 481 17.40 -40.52 -19.61
CA PHE A 481 17.10 -41.92 -19.92
C PHE A 481 16.40 -42.03 -21.29
N GLY A 482 16.43 -43.22 -21.89
CA GLY A 482 15.72 -43.50 -23.14
C GLY A 482 16.62 -44.06 -24.23
N SER A 483 16.34 -43.68 -25.49
CA SER A 483 17.07 -44.15 -26.67
C SER A 483 18.51 -43.63 -26.74
N ASN A 484 18.76 -42.42 -26.22
CA ASN A 484 20.08 -41.80 -26.15
C ASN A 484 20.37 -41.39 -24.69
N PRO A 485 20.78 -42.33 -23.82
CA PRO A 485 21.07 -42.01 -22.43
C PRO A 485 22.31 -41.11 -22.31
N GLU A 486 22.24 -40.10 -21.45
CA GLU A 486 23.31 -39.13 -21.22
C GLU A 486 23.36 -38.74 -19.73
N THR A 487 24.56 -38.48 -19.22
CA THR A 487 24.76 -37.91 -17.89
C THR A 487 25.51 -36.59 -18.01
N ILE A 488 24.89 -35.51 -17.53
CA ILE A 488 25.43 -34.17 -17.55
C ILE A 488 25.79 -33.80 -16.10
N VAL A 489 27.09 -33.77 -15.82
CA VAL A 489 27.63 -33.30 -14.54
C VAL A 489 28.13 -31.87 -14.72
N ARG A 490 27.70 -30.95 -13.85
CA ARG A 490 28.21 -29.58 -13.79
C ARG A 490 28.74 -29.32 -12.39
N ASN A 491 29.98 -28.89 -12.32
CA ASN A 491 30.61 -28.41 -11.09
C ASN A 491 31.25 -27.07 -11.43
N GLN A 492 30.58 -25.98 -11.04
CA GLN A 492 30.81 -24.65 -11.59
C GLN A 492 30.94 -23.61 -10.50
N TYR A 493 31.83 -22.65 -10.74
CA TYR A 493 31.90 -21.39 -10.01
C TYR A 493 31.51 -20.25 -10.94
N THR A 494 30.49 -19.49 -10.57
CA THR A 494 30.02 -18.34 -11.35
C THR A 494 30.20 -17.07 -10.54
N ARG A 495 30.92 -16.11 -11.10
CA ARG A 495 31.04 -14.75 -10.56
C ARG A 495 30.21 -13.78 -11.38
N GLY A 496 29.26 -13.13 -10.75
CA GLY A 496 28.44 -12.06 -11.32
C GLY A 496 28.83 -10.70 -10.76
N ASP A 497 28.88 -9.68 -11.62
CA ASP A 497 29.03 -8.27 -11.25
C ASP A 497 28.16 -7.43 -12.16
N ASN A 498 27.16 -6.78 -11.57
CA ASN A 498 26.21 -5.92 -12.26
C ASN A 498 26.26 -4.50 -11.68
N GLU A 499 26.79 -3.55 -12.45
CA GLU A 499 26.82 -2.13 -12.11
C GLU A 499 25.74 -1.36 -12.89
N SER A 500 24.79 -0.76 -12.18
CA SER A 500 23.72 0.05 -12.74
C SER A 500 23.88 1.52 -12.36
N ASN A 501 23.78 2.45 -13.31
CA ASN A 501 23.83 3.89 -13.08
C ASN A 501 22.74 4.60 -13.89
N GLY A 502 21.75 5.13 -13.17
CA GLY A 502 20.66 5.93 -13.68
C GLY A 502 20.78 7.39 -13.27
N VAL A 503 20.59 8.30 -14.22
CA VAL A 503 20.45 9.74 -13.98
C VAL A 503 19.26 10.25 -14.77
N THR A 504 18.31 10.86 -14.08
CA THR A 504 17.18 11.56 -14.69
C THR A 504 17.15 13.00 -14.19
N GLY A 505 17.24 13.95 -15.12
CA GLY A 505 17.11 15.38 -14.85
C GLY A 505 15.89 15.95 -15.54
N GLU A 506 15.04 16.66 -14.81
CA GLU A 506 13.85 17.33 -15.33
C GLU A 506 13.92 18.83 -15.06
N PHE A 507 13.68 19.63 -16.10
CA PHE A 507 13.51 21.07 -15.98
C PHE A 507 12.09 21.46 -16.37
N THR A 508 11.41 22.16 -15.47
CA THR A 508 10.07 22.70 -15.70
C THR A 508 10.06 24.22 -15.56
N TYR A 509 9.58 24.91 -16.60
CA TYR A 509 9.25 26.33 -16.55
C TYR A 509 7.75 26.53 -16.73
N ARG A 510 7.10 27.11 -15.71
CA ARG A 510 5.67 27.41 -15.73
C ARG A 510 5.41 28.90 -15.96
N LEU A 511 4.69 29.21 -17.04
CA LEU A 511 4.23 30.55 -17.39
C LEU A 511 2.71 30.70 -17.13
N PRO A 512 2.27 31.67 -16.32
CA PRO A 512 0.85 31.94 -16.10
C PRO A 512 0.28 32.80 -17.26
N LEU A 513 -0.61 32.20 -18.06
CA LEU A 513 -1.41 32.91 -19.06
C LEU A 513 -2.54 33.72 -18.41
N ILE A 514 -3.18 33.13 -17.38
CA ILE A 514 -4.14 33.79 -16.50
C ILE A 514 -3.68 33.52 -15.07
N ALA A 515 -3.42 34.61 -14.32
CA ALA A 515 -2.88 34.51 -12.97
C ALA A 515 -3.66 33.50 -12.11
N LYS A 516 -2.94 32.53 -11.54
CA LYS A 516 -3.47 31.47 -10.67
C LYS A 516 -4.51 30.51 -11.31
N LYS A 517 -4.85 30.65 -12.60
CA LYS A 517 -5.91 29.88 -13.26
C LYS A 517 -5.48 29.13 -14.51
N LEU A 518 -4.67 29.71 -15.39
CA LEU A 518 -4.27 29.07 -16.64
C LEU A 518 -2.77 29.21 -16.81
N PHE A 519 -2.11 28.08 -17.03
CA PHE A 519 -0.66 27.98 -17.11
C PHE A 519 -0.23 27.21 -18.34
N LEU A 520 0.90 27.61 -18.90
CA LEU A 520 1.65 26.89 -19.92
C LEU A 520 2.94 26.38 -19.26
N ASN A 521 3.23 25.09 -19.39
CA ASN A 521 4.42 24.44 -18.86
C ASN A 521 5.33 24.05 -20.02
N PHE A 522 6.60 24.40 -19.92
CA PHE A 522 7.65 23.87 -20.77
C PHE A 522 8.47 22.90 -19.94
N GLU A 523 8.56 21.67 -20.40
CA GLU A 523 9.15 20.54 -19.67
C GLU A 523 10.27 19.96 -20.54
N TYR A 524 11.41 19.65 -19.95
CA TYR A 524 12.48 18.93 -20.62
C TYR A 524 13.08 17.92 -19.67
N GLU A 525 12.93 16.64 -20.01
CA GLU A 525 13.53 15.53 -19.28
C GLU A 525 14.69 14.94 -20.09
N TYR A 526 15.81 14.72 -19.43
CA TYR A 526 16.91 13.91 -19.92
C TYR A 526 17.14 12.76 -18.96
N SER A 527 17.11 11.54 -19.47
CA SER A 527 17.34 10.33 -18.67
C SER A 527 18.39 9.45 -19.34
N ARG A 528 19.30 8.89 -18.55
CA ARG A 528 20.31 7.95 -19.00
C ARG A 528 20.48 6.85 -17.96
N ASP A 529 20.21 5.63 -18.38
CA ASP A 529 20.42 4.40 -17.62
C ASP A 529 21.54 3.61 -18.30
N ARG A 530 22.53 3.18 -17.52
CA ARG A 530 23.64 2.33 -17.99
C ARG A 530 23.76 1.14 -17.06
N ASP A 531 23.76 -0.06 -17.63
CA ASP A 531 23.98 -1.31 -16.91
C ASP A 531 25.19 -2.02 -17.50
N GLU A 532 26.17 -2.36 -16.67
CA GLU A 532 27.32 -3.19 -17.01
C GLU A 532 27.16 -4.51 -16.28
N ASN A 533 26.91 -5.59 -17.01
CA ASN A 533 26.65 -6.91 -16.44
C ASN A 533 27.69 -7.90 -16.94
N THR A 534 28.54 -8.37 -16.03
CA THR A 534 29.53 -9.40 -16.28
C THR A 534 29.19 -10.65 -15.50
N GLN A 535 29.21 -11.79 -16.17
CA GLN A 535 29.05 -13.11 -15.58
C GLN A 535 30.19 -13.97 -16.10
N SER A 536 31.05 -14.44 -15.22
CA SER A 536 32.17 -15.32 -15.56
C SER A 536 31.96 -16.67 -14.90
N THR A 537 31.75 -17.69 -15.71
CA THR A 537 31.51 -19.07 -15.28
C THR A 537 32.76 -19.89 -15.52
N PHE A 538 33.19 -20.65 -14.52
CA PHE A 538 34.36 -21.51 -14.56
C PHE A 538 33.96 -22.93 -14.19
N ASP A 539 34.27 -23.89 -15.06
CA ASP A 539 34.13 -25.32 -14.80
C ASP A 539 35.29 -25.80 -13.90
N PHE A 540 35.00 -26.82 -13.08
CA PHE A 540 35.99 -27.43 -12.19
C PHE A 540 36.96 -28.34 -12.98
N ASP A 541 38.25 -28.04 -12.87
CA ASP A 541 39.33 -28.83 -13.48
C ASP A 541 39.81 -29.90 -12.50
N GLU A 542 39.61 -31.18 -12.84
CA GLU A 542 40.02 -32.32 -12.03
C GLU A 542 41.56 -32.45 -11.89
N VAL A 543 42.34 -31.91 -12.82
CA VAL A 543 43.80 -31.96 -12.79
C VAL A 543 44.37 -30.90 -11.84
N SER A 544 43.93 -29.65 -11.97
CA SER A 544 44.40 -28.56 -11.11
C SER A 544 43.68 -28.50 -9.76
N GLN A 545 42.55 -29.21 -9.60
CA GLN A 545 41.67 -29.16 -8.42
C GLN A 545 41.15 -27.73 -8.14
N THR A 546 40.95 -26.94 -9.19
CA THR A 546 40.48 -25.54 -9.10
C THR A 546 39.44 -25.23 -10.18
N TYR A 547 38.65 -24.17 -9.99
CA TYR A 547 37.76 -23.64 -11.03
C TYR A 547 38.55 -22.76 -11.99
N SER A 548 39.25 -23.38 -12.94
CA SER A 548 40.16 -22.71 -13.88
C SER A 548 39.73 -22.77 -15.34
N GLU A 549 38.75 -23.61 -15.69
CA GLU A 549 38.28 -23.75 -17.06
C GLU A 549 37.18 -22.71 -17.36
N PHE A 550 37.54 -21.62 -18.04
CA PHE A 550 36.57 -20.59 -18.39
C PHE A 550 35.55 -21.11 -19.41
N ASN A 551 34.27 -21.08 -19.01
CA ASN A 551 33.16 -21.50 -19.85
C ASN A 551 32.62 -20.31 -20.64
N THR A 552 32.96 -20.21 -21.92
CA THR A 552 32.52 -19.11 -22.79
C THR A 552 31.03 -19.09 -23.05
N ASP A 553 30.37 -20.25 -23.02
CA ASP A 553 28.95 -20.37 -23.37
C ASP A 553 28.03 -19.92 -22.23
N LEU A 554 28.48 -20.09 -20.99
CA LEU A 554 27.78 -19.67 -19.76
C LEU A 554 28.30 -18.34 -19.18
N SER A 555 29.23 -17.69 -19.89
CA SER A 555 29.78 -16.38 -19.51
C SER A 555 29.22 -15.26 -20.39
N THR A 556 29.07 -14.07 -19.81
CA THR A 556 28.53 -12.89 -20.47
C THR A 556 29.27 -11.63 -20.05
N ASP A 557 29.43 -10.68 -20.96
CA ASP A 557 29.96 -9.34 -20.66
C ASP A 557 29.19 -8.32 -21.50
N PHE A 558 28.20 -7.68 -20.88
CA PHE A 558 27.26 -6.80 -21.54
C PHE A 558 27.31 -5.38 -20.97
N ASN A 559 27.44 -4.41 -21.87
CA ASN A 559 27.22 -3.00 -21.58
C ASN A 559 25.93 -2.53 -22.27
N TYR A 560 24.92 -2.25 -21.47
CA TYR A 560 23.65 -1.70 -21.90
C TYR A 560 23.57 -0.21 -21.59
N THR A 561 23.06 0.58 -22.52
CA THR A 561 22.74 2.00 -22.30
C THR A 561 21.40 2.35 -22.92
N ASP A 562 20.52 2.94 -22.10
CA ASP A 562 19.29 3.60 -22.52
C ASP A 562 19.44 5.10 -22.32
N SER A 563 19.32 5.89 -23.39
CA SER A 563 19.39 7.35 -23.32
C SER A 563 18.15 7.97 -23.93
N ARG A 564 17.51 8.87 -23.16
CA ARG A 564 16.22 9.49 -23.47
C ARG A 564 16.34 11.00 -23.39
N SER A 565 15.73 11.70 -24.34
CA SER A 565 15.55 13.15 -24.32
C SER A 565 14.10 13.47 -24.69
N ILE A 566 13.39 14.13 -23.78
CA ILE A 566 11.94 14.24 -23.81
C ILE A 566 11.54 15.71 -23.64
N PRO A 567 11.58 16.53 -24.70
CA PRO A 567 10.92 17.83 -24.70
C PRO A 567 9.40 17.66 -24.62
N GLY A 568 8.76 18.47 -23.78
CA GLY A 568 7.32 18.45 -23.53
C GLY A 568 6.73 19.85 -23.40
N ILE A 569 5.45 19.96 -23.76
CA ILE A 569 4.63 21.14 -23.52
C ILE A 569 3.33 20.74 -22.83
N GLY A 570 2.97 21.50 -21.80
CA GLY A 570 1.78 21.25 -21.00
C GLY A 570 0.89 22.48 -20.89
N ILE A 571 -0.42 22.28 -20.85
CA ILE A 571 -1.39 23.30 -20.46
C ILE A 571 -2.10 22.84 -19.19
N THR A 572 -2.23 23.74 -18.22
CA THR A 572 -2.87 23.47 -16.93
C THR A 572 -3.92 24.53 -16.63
N TYR A 573 -5.16 24.11 -16.41
CA TYR A 573 -6.25 24.96 -15.94
C TYR A 573 -6.62 24.61 -14.49
N ARG A 574 -6.78 25.63 -13.65
CA ARG A 574 -7.17 25.55 -12.24
C ARG A 574 -8.37 26.45 -11.97
N GLY A 575 -9.55 25.86 -12.01
CA GLY A 575 -10.79 26.43 -11.49
C GLY A 575 -11.14 25.86 -10.12
N GLU A 576 -12.23 26.35 -9.53
CA GLU A 576 -12.73 25.86 -8.23
C GLU A 576 -13.43 24.50 -8.35
N LYS A 577 -14.20 24.30 -9.42
CA LYS A 577 -14.90 23.04 -9.70
C LYS A 577 -14.16 22.13 -10.65
N TRP A 578 -13.29 22.69 -11.49
CA TRP A 578 -12.65 21.95 -12.57
C TRP A 578 -11.17 22.28 -12.62
N SER A 579 -10.34 21.24 -12.56
CA SER A 579 -8.90 21.32 -12.78
C SER A 579 -8.55 20.34 -13.89
N THR A 580 -7.67 20.72 -14.81
CA THR A 580 -7.22 19.83 -15.86
C THR A 580 -5.79 20.15 -16.29
N ARG A 581 -5.03 19.11 -16.62
CA ARG A 581 -3.70 19.19 -17.19
C ARG A 581 -3.64 18.31 -18.44
N PHE A 582 -3.08 18.85 -19.51
CA PHE A 582 -2.75 18.11 -20.71
C PHE A 582 -1.28 18.35 -21.00
N ASN A 583 -0.48 17.29 -21.17
CA ASN A 583 0.91 17.39 -21.61
C ASN A 583 1.14 16.49 -22.82
N ALA A 584 1.89 17.00 -23.78
CA ALA A 584 2.36 16.28 -24.94
C ALA A 584 3.88 16.37 -25.00
N SER A 585 4.53 15.22 -25.10
CA SER A 585 5.99 15.12 -25.07
C SER A 585 6.48 14.20 -26.18
N TYR A 586 7.66 14.49 -26.72
CA TYR A 586 8.24 13.69 -27.79
C TYR A 586 9.52 13.01 -27.30
N ASN A 587 9.50 11.69 -27.23
CA ASN A 587 10.58 10.90 -26.65
C ASN A 587 11.58 10.46 -27.74
N PHE A 588 12.79 11.02 -27.68
CA PHE A 588 13.93 10.56 -28.46
C PHE A 588 14.74 9.57 -27.63
N ARG A 589 14.68 8.28 -27.97
CA ARG A 589 15.31 7.19 -27.21
C ARG A 589 16.36 6.47 -28.04
N THR A 590 17.50 6.16 -27.44
CA THR A 590 18.54 5.30 -28.02
C THR A 590 18.85 4.16 -27.06
N LEU A 591 18.67 2.93 -27.52
CA LEU A 591 19.09 1.71 -26.83
C LEU A 591 20.36 1.18 -27.48
N LYS A 592 21.38 0.90 -26.68
CA LYS A 592 22.65 0.34 -27.14
C LYS A 592 23.03 -0.88 -26.29
N ASN A 593 23.39 -1.98 -26.94
CA ASN A 593 24.07 -3.13 -26.35
C ASN A 593 25.47 -3.26 -26.92
N GLU A 594 26.45 -3.49 -26.07
CA GLU A 594 27.77 -3.98 -26.45
C GLU A 594 28.05 -5.27 -25.69
N ASP A 595 28.12 -6.40 -26.41
CA ASP A 595 28.63 -7.67 -25.89
C ASP A 595 30.13 -7.71 -26.17
N LEU A 596 30.94 -7.63 -25.13
CA LEU A 596 32.41 -7.61 -25.27
C LEU A 596 32.98 -8.99 -25.59
N LEU A 597 32.28 -10.08 -25.23
CA LEU A 597 32.67 -11.45 -25.59
C LEU A 597 32.27 -11.79 -27.03
N ARG A 598 31.16 -11.22 -27.52
CA ARG A 598 30.63 -11.49 -28.86
C ARG A 598 30.26 -10.19 -29.59
N PRO A 599 31.25 -9.37 -30.01
CA PRO A 599 31.01 -8.05 -30.60
C PRO A 599 30.15 -8.06 -31.87
N GLN A 600 30.06 -9.19 -32.57
CA GLN A 600 29.20 -9.38 -33.73
C GLN A 600 27.69 -9.22 -33.43
N PHE A 601 27.28 -9.30 -32.16
CA PHE A 601 25.88 -9.16 -31.72
C PHE A 601 25.57 -7.79 -31.11
N ASN A 602 26.45 -6.79 -31.27
CA ASN A 602 26.19 -5.43 -30.82
C ASN A 602 25.02 -4.81 -31.58
N VAL A 603 24.10 -4.18 -30.85
CA VAL A 603 22.86 -3.61 -31.42
C VAL A 603 22.66 -2.20 -30.92
N GLU A 604 22.36 -1.27 -31.83
CA GLU A 604 21.91 0.09 -31.52
C GLU A 604 20.54 0.34 -32.18
N ARG A 605 19.55 0.76 -31.39
CA ARG A 605 18.19 1.09 -31.86
C ARG A 605 17.79 2.48 -31.42
N LYS A 606 17.23 3.25 -32.35
CA LYS A 606 16.72 4.59 -32.11
C LYS A 606 15.21 4.60 -32.28
N PHE A 607 14.51 5.07 -31.26
CA PHE A 607 13.06 5.19 -31.25
C PHE A 607 12.66 6.65 -31.09
N LYS A 608 11.53 6.99 -31.72
CA LYS A 608 10.94 8.32 -31.67
C LYS A 608 9.44 8.15 -31.46
N ASN A 609 8.96 8.48 -30.27
CA ASN A 609 7.58 8.23 -29.92
C ASN A 609 6.91 9.46 -29.30
N LEU A 610 5.60 9.58 -29.52
CA LEU A 610 4.77 10.61 -28.91
C LEU A 610 4.17 10.06 -27.60
N GLU A 611 4.40 10.77 -26.51
CA GLU A 611 3.80 10.50 -25.21
C GLU A 611 2.75 11.57 -24.91
N LEU A 612 1.61 11.14 -24.38
CA LEU A 612 0.49 12.03 -24.04
C LEU A 612 0.06 11.74 -22.62
N SER A 613 -0.24 12.80 -21.86
CA SER A 613 -0.88 12.69 -20.56
C SER A 613 -2.02 13.69 -20.45
N TYR A 614 -3.15 13.23 -19.96
CA TYR A 614 -4.30 14.06 -19.67
C TYR A 614 -4.85 13.68 -18.30
N SER A 615 -5.02 14.66 -17.43
CA SER A 615 -5.70 14.49 -16.16
C SER A 615 -6.76 15.56 -15.97
N THR A 616 -7.88 15.17 -15.36
CA THR A 616 -8.91 16.12 -14.98
C THR A 616 -9.61 15.74 -13.69
N ASP A 617 -9.86 16.75 -12.88
CA ASP A 617 -10.61 16.68 -11.65
C ASP A 617 -11.85 17.55 -11.79
N TYR A 618 -13.02 16.96 -11.58
CA TYR A 618 -14.29 17.67 -11.57
C TYR A 618 -15.00 17.48 -10.22
N ARG A 619 -15.14 18.56 -9.46
CA ARG A 619 -15.85 18.61 -8.18
C ARG A 619 -17.31 18.97 -8.43
N PHE A 620 -18.19 17.96 -8.45
CA PHE A 620 -19.64 18.16 -8.55
C PHE A 620 -20.20 18.88 -7.32
N SER A 621 -19.65 18.59 -6.13
CA SER A 621 -19.93 19.26 -4.85
C SER A 621 -18.81 18.93 -3.85
N GLU A 622 -18.83 19.52 -2.65
CA GLU A 622 -17.89 19.14 -1.57
C GLU A 622 -17.98 17.65 -1.16
N LYS A 623 -19.09 16.97 -1.52
CA LYS A 623 -19.31 15.55 -1.23
C LYS A 623 -18.95 14.64 -2.40
N ALA A 624 -18.94 15.15 -3.64
CA ALA A 624 -18.86 14.33 -4.86
C ALA A 624 -17.82 14.87 -5.87
N SER A 625 -16.91 14.00 -6.29
CA SER A 625 -15.82 14.32 -7.22
C SER A 625 -15.60 13.20 -8.24
N LEU A 626 -15.27 13.59 -9.47
CA LEU A 626 -14.77 12.72 -10.53
C LEU A 626 -13.31 13.06 -10.80
N TYR A 627 -12.51 12.03 -11.01
CA TYR A 627 -11.12 12.12 -11.42
C TYR A 627 -10.93 11.22 -12.63
N PHE A 628 -10.25 11.72 -13.65
CA PHE A 628 -9.92 10.97 -14.85
C PHE A 628 -8.46 11.19 -15.21
N ASN A 629 -7.75 10.11 -15.52
CA ASN A 629 -6.44 10.14 -16.16
C ASN A 629 -6.43 9.31 -17.41
N TYR A 630 -5.68 9.81 -18.38
CA TYR A 630 -5.24 9.08 -19.54
C TYR A 630 -3.73 9.27 -19.70
N ARG A 631 -3.03 8.19 -20.02
CA ARG A 631 -1.60 8.24 -20.32
C ARG A 631 -1.26 7.29 -21.47
N LEU A 632 -0.66 7.83 -22.52
CA LEU A 632 0.00 7.08 -23.58
C LEU A 632 1.50 7.01 -23.29
N ARG A 633 2.02 5.80 -23.11
CA ARG A 633 3.45 5.52 -22.94
C ARG A 633 3.93 4.56 -24.02
N ASN A 634 5.22 4.60 -24.31
CA ASN A 634 5.86 3.71 -25.26
C ASN A 634 6.92 2.87 -24.53
N ASN A 635 6.74 1.55 -24.55
CA ASN A 635 7.65 0.60 -23.93
C ASN A 635 8.47 -0.06 -25.05
N PRO A 636 9.79 0.16 -25.15
CA PRO A 636 10.57 -0.51 -26.17
C PRO A 636 10.72 -2.01 -25.83
N PRO A 637 11.07 -2.84 -26.83
CA PRO A 637 11.51 -4.20 -26.58
C PRO A 637 12.69 -4.21 -25.62
N GLN A 638 12.75 -5.22 -24.76
CA GLN A 638 13.96 -5.47 -23.98
C GLN A 638 15.10 -5.81 -24.94
N LEU A 639 16.31 -5.42 -24.58
CA LEU A 639 17.47 -5.61 -25.44
C LEU A 639 17.74 -7.09 -25.76
N ARG A 640 17.59 -7.98 -24.76
CA ARG A 640 17.66 -9.44 -24.97
C ARG A 640 16.65 -9.94 -25.99
N GLN A 641 15.48 -9.29 -26.10
CA GLN A 641 14.49 -9.62 -27.11
C GLN A 641 14.91 -9.15 -28.51
N LEU A 642 15.88 -8.25 -28.64
CA LEU A 642 16.41 -7.74 -29.92
C LEU A 642 17.68 -8.48 -30.39
N GLN A 643 18.38 -9.17 -29.50
CA GLN A 643 19.64 -9.85 -29.77
C GLN A 643 19.41 -11.17 -30.53
N ALA A 644 19.99 -11.30 -31.72
CA ALA A 644 19.82 -12.49 -32.56
C ALA A 644 20.75 -13.67 -32.22
N PHE A 645 21.32 -13.72 -31.01
CA PHE A 645 22.14 -14.86 -30.56
C PHE A 645 21.27 -15.89 -29.81
N THR A 646 21.71 -17.14 -29.80
CA THR A 646 21.04 -18.23 -29.09
C THR A 646 21.58 -18.35 -27.66
N ASP A 647 20.74 -18.08 -26.67
CA ASP A 647 21.02 -18.35 -25.26
C ASP A 647 20.80 -19.84 -24.97
N VAL A 648 21.86 -20.55 -24.57
CA VAL A 648 21.89 -22.00 -24.30
C VAL A 648 22.06 -22.31 -22.82
N SER A 649 21.84 -21.33 -21.93
CA SER A 649 21.96 -21.51 -20.47
C SER A 649 21.10 -22.67 -19.96
N ASN A 650 19.93 -22.88 -20.59
CA ASN A 650 19.10 -24.07 -20.43
C ASN A 650 19.06 -24.84 -21.76
N PRO A 651 19.76 -25.98 -21.89
CA PRO A 651 19.77 -26.79 -23.10
C PRO A 651 18.38 -27.29 -23.53
N LEU A 652 17.45 -27.48 -22.58
CA LEU A 652 16.07 -27.91 -22.86
C LEU A 652 15.13 -26.75 -23.28
N ASN A 653 15.62 -25.50 -23.25
CA ASN A 653 14.90 -24.33 -23.73
C ASN A 653 15.86 -23.23 -24.18
N THR A 654 16.19 -23.22 -25.47
CA THR A 654 17.04 -22.20 -26.08
C THR A 654 16.22 -20.94 -26.41
N ILE A 655 16.80 -19.76 -26.21
CA ILE A 655 16.13 -18.48 -26.45
C ILE A 655 16.86 -17.71 -27.56
N ILE A 656 16.12 -17.24 -28.57
CA ILE A 656 16.64 -16.46 -29.70
C ILE A 656 15.85 -15.16 -29.82
N GLY A 657 16.52 -14.01 -29.67
CA GLY A 657 15.86 -12.71 -29.84
C GLY A 657 15.51 -12.39 -31.30
N ASN A 658 14.60 -11.45 -31.48
CA ASN A 658 14.10 -10.97 -32.76
C ASN A 658 14.51 -9.50 -32.98
N PRO A 659 15.45 -9.20 -33.90
CA PRO A 659 15.92 -7.84 -34.12
C PRO A 659 14.86 -6.92 -34.73
N ASN A 660 13.75 -7.44 -35.26
CA ASN A 660 12.71 -6.66 -35.94
C ASN A 660 11.63 -6.09 -34.99
N LEU A 661 11.75 -6.29 -33.68
CA LEU A 661 10.73 -5.84 -32.74
C LEU A 661 10.63 -4.31 -32.67
N GLY A 662 9.39 -3.81 -32.70
CA GLY A 662 9.06 -2.42 -32.46
C GLY A 662 8.62 -2.15 -31.02
N PRO A 663 8.58 -0.87 -30.59
CA PRO A 663 8.07 -0.50 -29.27
C PRO A 663 6.56 -0.78 -29.15
N ALA A 664 6.15 -1.21 -27.96
CA ALA A 664 4.76 -1.36 -27.59
C ALA A 664 4.18 0.00 -27.17
N ASN A 665 2.94 0.27 -27.56
CA ASN A 665 2.19 1.45 -27.17
C ASN A 665 1.16 1.05 -26.12
N ASN A 666 1.30 1.63 -24.93
CA ASN A 666 0.47 1.31 -23.79
C ASN A 666 -0.43 2.51 -23.45
N HIS A 667 -1.74 2.31 -23.56
CA HIS A 667 -2.76 3.28 -23.23
C HIS A 667 -3.35 2.95 -21.86
N ASN A 668 -3.09 3.79 -20.87
CA ASN A 668 -3.66 3.65 -19.53
C ASN A 668 -4.79 4.63 -19.32
N PHE A 669 -5.89 4.15 -18.75
CA PHE A 669 -7.03 4.96 -18.36
C PHE A 669 -7.38 4.67 -16.91
N TYR A 670 -7.66 5.72 -16.14
CA TYR A 670 -8.20 5.62 -14.80
C TYR A 670 -9.37 6.61 -14.66
N LEU A 671 -10.52 6.14 -14.20
CA LEU A 671 -11.67 6.97 -13.87
C LEU A 671 -12.06 6.65 -12.43
N GLY A 672 -11.92 7.60 -11.52
CA GLY A 672 -12.35 7.49 -10.14
C GLY A 672 -13.55 8.41 -9.88
N PHE A 673 -14.60 7.87 -9.28
CA PHE A 673 -15.72 8.64 -8.75
C PHE A 673 -15.87 8.33 -7.26
N ASN A 674 -15.96 9.39 -6.48
CA ASN A 674 -16.21 9.32 -5.05
C ASN A 674 -17.36 10.25 -4.69
N ASN A 675 -18.32 9.74 -3.92
CA ASN A 675 -19.33 10.52 -3.25
C ASN A 675 -19.51 10.05 -1.80
N TYR A 676 -19.27 10.92 -0.82
CA TYR A 676 -19.52 10.61 0.58
C TYR A 676 -20.39 11.68 1.26
N ASP A 677 -21.56 11.27 1.75
CA ASP A 677 -22.45 12.13 2.52
C ASP A 677 -22.26 11.87 4.02
N TRP A 678 -21.59 12.81 4.71
CA TRP A 678 -21.31 12.68 6.14
C TRP A 678 -22.55 12.67 7.04
N GLN A 679 -23.62 13.39 6.66
CA GLN A 679 -24.86 13.42 7.43
C GLN A 679 -25.58 12.08 7.33
N LYS A 680 -25.73 11.57 6.10
CA LYS A 680 -26.37 10.27 5.84
C LYS A 680 -25.44 9.08 6.11
N ARG A 681 -24.17 9.32 6.45
CA ARG A 681 -23.10 8.33 6.64
C ARG A 681 -23.10 7.27 5.54
N THR A 682 -23.23 7.75 4.31
CA THR A 682 -23.38 6.94 3.11
C THR A 682 -22.26 7.29 2.13
N GLY A 683 -21.53 6.28 1.67
CA GLY A 683 -20.45 6.39 0.70
C GLY A 683 -20.74 5.59 -0.55
N LEU A 684 -20.43 6.16 -1.71
CA LEU A 684 -20.42 5.49 -3.00
C LEU A 684 -19.06 5.75 -3.66
N TYR A 685 -18.38 4.67 -4.00
CA TYR A 685 -17.11 4.69 -4.72
C TYR A 685 -17.25 3.88 -5.98
N PHE A 686 -16.66 4.38 -7.04
CA PHE A 686 -16.59 3.69 -8.31
C PHE A 686 -15.26 4.00 -8.96
N ASN A 687 -14.58 3.00 -9.47
CA ASN A 687 -13.36 3.17 -10.23
C ASN A 687 -13.35 2.24 -11.44
N LEU A 688 -12.86 2.77 -12.55
CA LEU A 688 -12.53 2.02 -13.75
C LEU A 688 -11.04 2.21 -14.01
N ASN A 689 -10.35 1.13 -14.29
CA ASN A 689 -8.97 1.14 -14.75
C ASN A 689 -8.88 0.29 -16.02
N GLY A 690 -8.06 0.72 -16.96
CA GLY A 690 -7.89 0.00 -18.22
C GLY A 690 -6.50 0.20 -18.78
N SER A 691 -5.91 -0.87 -19.30
CA SER A 691 -4.75 -0.82 -20.17
C SER A 691 -5.08 -1.48 -21.50
N ILE A 692 -4.62 -0.86 -22.59
CA ILE A 692 -4.62 -1.45 -23.93
C ILE A 692 -3.18 -1.42 -24.42
N ASP A 693 -2.69 -2.58 -24.84
CA ASP A 693 -1.34 -2.78 -25.32
C ASP A 693 -1.39 -3.09 -26.82
N ASN A 694 -0.86 -2.17 -27.61
CA ASN A 694 -0.66 -2.35 -29.04
C ASN A 694 0.82 -2.64 -29.31
N ASN A 695 1.10 -3.52 -30.26
CA ASN A 695 2.44 -3.93 -30.64
C ASN A 695 3.23 -4.51 -29.44
N GLN A 696 2.57 -5.25 -28.54
CA GLN A 696 3.22 -5.85 -27.37
C GLN A 696 4.15 -6.98 -27.79
N VAL A 697 5.37 -7.02 -27.24
CA VAL A 697 6.29 -8.13 -27.45
C VAL A 697 5.85 -9.33 -26.60
N VAL A 698 5.54 -10.46 -27.24
CA VAL A 698 5.13 -11.71 -26.60
C VAL A 698 6.07 -12.84 -27.01
N SER A 699 6.35 -13.77 -26.09
CA SER A 699 7.18 -14.95 -26.36
C SER A 699 6.43 -15.98 -27.19
N LYS A 700 7.17 -16.67 -28.05
CA LYS A 700 6.70 -17.68 -28.97
C LYS A 700 7.62 -18.89 -28.87
N THR A 701 7.11 -20.00 -28.37
CA THR A 701 7.88 -21.23 -28.16
C THR A 701 7.43 -22.32 -29.12
N ILE A 702 8.41 -23.01 -29.71
CA ILE A 702 8.24 -24.17 -30.59
C ILE A 702 8.89 -25.35 -29.88
N VAL A 703 8.21 -26.49 -29.83
CA VAL A 703 8.68 -27.71 -29.16
C VAL A 703 8.97 -28.77 -30.21
N ASP A 704 10.15 -29.39 -30.15
CA ASP A 704 10.46 -30.56 -30.97
C ASP A 704 9.72 -31.80 -30.43
N PRO A 705 8.98 -32.54 -31.26
CA PRO A 705 8.15 -33.65 -30.81
C PRO A 705 8.94 -34.92 -30.44
N GLU A 706 10.21 -35.05 -30.86
CA GLU A 706 11.05 -36.21 -30.56
C GLU A 706 11.97 -35.96 -29.37
N SER A 707 12.66 -34.81 -29.33
CA SER A 707 13.61 -34.47 -28.27
C SER A 707 12.98 -33.72 -27.09
N LEU A 708 11.76 -33.18 -27.26
CA LEU A 708 11.10 -32.26 -26.31
C LEU A 708 11.89 -30.99 -26.00
N GLU A 709 12.88 -30.67 -26.84
CA GLU A 709 13.63 -29.41 -26.78
C GLU A 709 12.74 -28.24 -27.21
N ARG A 710 12.96 -27.08 -26.58
CA ARG A 710 12.18 -25.88 -26.84
C ARG A 710 13.04 -24.78 -27.43
N VAL A 711 12.51 -24.11 -28.45
CA VAL A 711 13.09 -22.88 -29.02
C VAL A 711 12.11 -21.74 -28.80
N THR A 712 12.52 -20.73 -28.03
CA THR A 712 11.71 -19.55 -27.71
C THR A 712 12.22 -18.32 -28.45
N THR A 713 11.34 -17.65 -29.18
CA THR A 713 11.58 -16.32 -29.78
C THR A 713 10.49 -15.33 -29.40
N TYR A 714 10.46 -14.15 -30.02
CA TYR A 714 9.55 -13.06 -29.67
C TYR A 714 8.89 -12.44 -30.91
N GLU A 715 7.62 -12.04 -30.77
CA GLU A 715 6.84 -11.40 -31.82
C GLU A 715 6.00 -10.25 -31.25
N ASN A 716 5.83 -9.17 -32.01
CA ASN A 716 4.89 -8.11 -31.63
C ASN A 716 3.45 -8.54 -31.96
N VAL A 717 2.54 -8.38 -31.01
CA VAL A 717 1.11 -8.70 -31.18
C VAL A 717 0.22 -7.55 -30.74
N ASP A 718 -0.93 -7.44 -31.40
CA ASP A 718 -2.01 -6.50 -31.05
C ASP A 718 -3.20 -7.22 -30.42
N GLY A 719 -3.97 -6.48 -29.62
CA GLY A 719 -5.25 -6.94 -29.07
C GLY A 719 -5.21 -7.33 -27.60
N ASN A 720 -4.09 -7.07 -26.92
CA ASN A 720 -3.97 -7.25 -25.47
C ASN A 720 -4.65 -6.11 -24.73
N TYR A 721 -5.50 -6.45 -23.77
CA TYR A 721 -6.12 -5.47 -22.89
C TYR A 721 -6.43 -6.04 -21.52
N ASN A 722 -6.45 -5.16 -20.54
CA ASN A 722 -6.91 -5.47 -19.19
C ASN A 722 -7.81 -4.33 -18.72
N PHE A 723 -9.06 -4.64 -18.42
CA PHE A 723 -10.02 -3.71 -17.83
C PHE A 723 -10.46 -4.20 -16.45
N GLY A 724 -10.30 -3.33 -15.46
CA GLY A 724 -10.82 -3.49 -14.11
C GLY A 724 -11.93 -2.48 -13.83
N ALA A 725 -12.97 -2.92 -13.14
CA ALA A 725 -14.02 -2.06 -12.63
C ALA A 725 -14.31 -2.44 -11.19
N SER A 726 -14.34 -1.49 -10.27
CA SER A 726 -14.90 -1.73 -8.94
C SER A 726 -15.89 -0.67 -8.53
N GLY A 727 -16.88 -1.10 -7.78
CA GLY A 727 -17.87 -0.25 -7.14
C GLY A 727 -18.06 -0.69 -5.71
N SER A 728 -18.20 0.25 -4.79
CA SER A 728 -18.59 -0.05 -3.42
C SER A 728 -19.56 0.97 -2.88
N TYR A 729 -20.48 0.48 -2.08
CA TYR A 729 -21.49 1.25 -1.37
C TYR A 729 -21.41 0.88 0.11
N SER A 730 -21.35 1.90 0.96
CA SER A 730 -21.42 1.72 2.41
C SER A 730 -22.45 2.65 3.01
N LYS A 731 -23.20 2.14 3.99
CA LYS A 731 -24.16 2.94 4.76
C LYS A 731 -24.09 2.56 6.22
N ARG A 732 -23.82 3.54 7.09
CA ARG A 732 -23.83 3.34 8.55
C ARG A 732 -25.11 3.90 9.17
N ILE A 733 -25.91 2.99 9.72
CA ILE A 733 -27.13 3.27 10.47
C ILE A 733 -26.76 3.27 11.97
N LYS A 734 -26.97 4.39 12.67
CA LYS A 734 -26.90 4.40 14.13
C LYS A 734 -28.25 3.93 14.66
N ILE A 735 -28.22 2.96 15.57
CA ILE A 735 -29.42 2.50 16.28
C ILE A 735 -29.61 3.38 17.53
N ASP A 736 -28.51 3.68 18.23
CA ASP A 736 -28.49 4.58 19.38
C ASP A 736 -27.08 5.21 19.52
N SER A 737 -26.81 5.84 20.67
CA SER A 737 -25.50 6.47 20.96
C SER A 737 -24.31 5.50 21.05
N VAL A 738 -24.55 4.21 21.22
CA VAL A 738 -23.52 3.17 21.42
C VAL A 738 -23.59 2.02 20.41
N LYS A 739 -24.69 1.86 19.67
CA LYS A 739 -24.90 0.79 18.67
C LYS A 739 -25.00 1.35 17.26
N SER A 740 -24.32 0.69 16.33
CA SER A 740 -24.44 0.99 14.90
C SER A 740 -24.34 -0.28 14.05
N VAL A 741 -25.02 -0.25 12.90
CA VAL A 741 -24.93 -1.25 11.84
C VAL A 741 -24.39 -0.57 10.60
N ARG A 742 -23.30 -1.08 10.04
CA ARG A 742 -22.81 -0.67 8.71
C ARG A 742 -23.08 -1.78 7.71
N LEU A 743 -23.84 -1.45 6.67
CA LEU A 743 -24.00 -2.30 5.50
C LEU A 743 -22.91 -1.93 4.50
N ARG A 744 -22.20 -2.93 3.98
CA ARG A 744 -21.21 -2.79 2.92
C ARG A 744 -21.58 -3.73 1.80
N GLY A 745 -21.60 -3.22 0.58
CA GLY A 745 -21.76 -4.01 -0.62
C GLY A 745 -20.85 -3.47 -1.70
N GLY A 746 -20.26 -4.34 -2.50
CA GLY A 746 -19.44 -3.93 -3.62
C GLY A 746 -19.29 -5.03 -4.63
N ALA A 747 -18.69 -4.69 -5.75
CA ALA A 747 -18.27 -5.64 -6.76
C ALA A 747 -16.97 -5.18 -7.39
N TRP A 748 -16.15 -6.16 -7.77
CA TRP A 748 -14.97 -5.95 -8.58
C TRP A 748 -15.05 -6.88 -9.79
N ALA A 749 -14.84 -6.35 -10.98
CA ALA A 749 -14.84 -7.10 -12.22
C ALA A 749 -13.51 -6.88 -12.95
N ASN A 750 -12.97 -7.94 -13.54
CA ASN A 750 -11.79 -7.87 -14.40
C ASN A 750 -12.04 -8.60 -15.70
N PHE A 751 -11.52 -8.03 -16.77
CA PHE A 751 -11.57 -8.58 -18.11
C PHE A 751 -10.18 -8.47 -18.69
N ASN A 752 -9.52 -9.61 -18.83
CA ASN A 752 -8.18 -9.71 -19.38
C ASN A 752 -8.26 -10.46 -20.70
N ARG A 753 -7.65 -9.90 -21.74
CA ARG A 753 -7.39 -10.61 -22.99
C ARG A 753 -5.90 -10.60 -23.24
N ASN A 754 -5.34 -11.80 -23.39
CA ASN A 754 -3.93 -12.00 -23.71
C ASN A 754 -3.82 -12.83 -24.99
N ILE A 755 -3.09 -12.30 -25.96
CA ILE A 755 -2.65 -12.98 -27.17
C ILE A 755 -1.36 -13.72 -26.84
N ASN A 756 -1.33 -15.02 -27.13
CA ASN A 756 -0.24 -15.92 -26.83
C ASN A 756 0.02 -16.85 -28.02
N PHE A 757 1.05 -17.69 -27.90
CA PHE A 757 1.37 -18.74 -28.85
C PHE A 757 1.44 -20.08 -28.13
N ASN A 758 0.88 -21.13 -28.73
CA ASN A 758 1.08 -22.52 -28.34
C ASN A 758 1.67 -23.26 -29.54
N ASN A 759 2.94 -23.66 -29.46
CA ASN A 759 3.67 -24.33 -30.53
C ASN A 759 3.50 -23.65 -31.91
N ASP A 760 3.88 -22.36 -32.01
CA ASP A 760 3.68 -21.48 -33.18
C ASP A 760 2.22 -21.10 -33.52
N VAL A 761 1.22 -21.73 -32.90
CA VAL A 761 -0.19 -21.38 -33.14
C VAL A 761 -0.61 -20.21 -32.25
N LYS A 762 -0.92 -19.07 -32.87
CA LYS A 762 -1.44 -17.88 -32.20
C LYS A 762 -2.86 -18.12 -31.69
N TYR A 763 -3.11 -17.76 -30.43
CA TYR A 763 -4.43 -17.87 -29.80
C TYR A 763 -4.64 -16.72 -28.78
N SER A 764 -5.87 -16.47 -28.38
CA SER A 764 -6.25 -15.54 -27.32
C SER A 764 -6.85 -16.26 -26.12
N SER A 765 -6.35 -15.89 -24.94
CA SER A 765 -6.92 -16.23 -23.64
C SER A 765 -7.75 -15.06 -23.16
N ASN A 766 -9.02 -15.33 -22.87
CA ASN A 766 -9.96 -14.36 -22.33
C ASN A 766 -10.34 -14.78 -20.90
N VAL A 767 -9.86 -14.04 -19.90
CA VAL A 767 -10.17 -14.28 -18.50
C VAL A 767 -11.09 -13.18 -18.01
N SER A 768 -12.31 -13.56 -17.66
CA SER A 768 -13.27 -12.67 -17.01
C SER A 768 -13.53 -13.13 -15.58
N SER A 769 -13.51 -12.19 -14.64
CA SER A 769 -13.85 -12.50 -13.25
C SER A 769 -14.75 -11.41 -12.67
N ILE A 770 -15.77 -11.81 -11.91
CA ILE A 770 -16.65 -10.89 -11.19
C ILE A 770 -16.72 -11.36 -9.74
N THR A 771 -16.43 -10.43 -8.84
CA THR A 771 -16.37 -10.65 -7.40
C THR A 771 -17.30 -9.69 -6.68
N PRO A 772 -18.58 -10.02 -6.51
CA PRO A 772 -19.40 -9.32 -5.55
C PRO A 772 -18.96 -9.64 -4.12
N ASN A 773 -19.03 -8.64 -3.25
CA ASN A 773 -18.75 -8.76 -1.82
C ASN A 773 -19.83 -8.05 -1.01
N PHE A 774 -20.15 -8.63 0.13
CA PHE A 774 -21.12 -8.12 1.09
C PHE A 774 -20.56 -8.26 2.50
N GLY A 775 -20.85 -7.28 3.35
CA GLY A 775 -20.50 -7.36 4.76
C GLY A 775 -21.42 -6.52 5.61
N VAL A 776 -21.56 -6.96 6.86
CA VAL A 776 -22.30 -6.22 7.90
C VAL A 776 -21.35 -6.00 9.05
N ASP A 777 -21.21 -4.76 9.50
CA ASP A 777 -20.52 -4.47 10.76
C ASP A 777 -21.54 -4.06 11.80
N PHE A 778 -21.79 -4.94 12.77
CA PHE A 778 -22.51 -4.59 13.97
C PHE A 778 -21.50 -4.19 15.05
N VAL A 779 -21.62 -2.96 15.53
CA VAL A 779 -20.74 -2.41 16.58
C VAL A 779 -21.61 -1.97 17.74
N TRP A 780 -21.45 -2.64 18.88
CA TRP A 780 -21.92 -2.20 20.18
C TRP A 780 -20.72 -1.74 21.00
N THR A 781 -20.54 -0.42 21.01
CA THR A 781 -19.42 0.28 21.61
C THR A 781 -19.15 -0.19 23.04
N LYS A 782 -17.92 -0.68 23.30
CA LYS A 782 -17.43 -1.25 24.58
C LYS A 782 -18.04 -2.59 24.99
N VAL A 783 -18.79 -3.26 24.12
CA VAL A 783 -19.41 -4.55 24.42
C VAL A 783 -18.97 -5.60 23.42
N LEU A 784 -19.34 -5.42 22.15
CA LEU A 784 -19.16 -6.41 21.10
C LEU A 784 -19.03 -5.74 19.73
N GLU A 785 -18.14 -6.27 18.91
CA GLU A 785 -18.13 -6.10 17.46
C GLU A 785 -18.38 -7.44 16.81
N PHE A 786 -19.24 -7.46 15.78
CA PHE A 786 -19.59 -8.64 15.00
C PHE A 786 -19.63 -8.25 13.53
N LYS A 787 -18.67 -8.74 12.76
CA LYS A 787 -18.39 -8.30 11.38
C LYS A 787 -18.30 -9.49 10.42
N PRO A 788 -19.44 -10.12 10.06
CA PRO A 788 -19.44 -11.10 9.00
C PRO A 788 -19.24 -10.44 7.63
N TYR A 789 -18.54 -11.15 6.75
CA TYR A 789 -18.45 -10.80 5.35
C TYR A 789 -18.51 -12.05 4.48
N TYR A 790 -18.96 -11.87 3.25
CA TYR A 790 -19.02 -12.90 2.25
C TYR A 790 -18.60 -12.34 0.90
N ARG A 791 -17.78 -13.12 0.20
CA ARG A 791 -17.25 -12.83 -1.12
C ARG A 791 -17.43 -14.07 -1.97
N ILE A 792 -17.98 -13.89 -3.15
CA ILE A 792 -18.08 -14.94 -4.16
C ILE A 792 -17.36 -14.43 -5.41
N THR A 793 -16.57 -15.27 -6.05
CA THR A 793 -15.84 -14.93 -7.27
C THR A 793 -16.23 -15.92 -8.35
N PHE A 794 -16.84 -15.40 -9.40
CA PHE A 794 -17.11 -16.12 -10.64
C PHE A 794 -15.93 -15.86 -11.57
N THR A 795 -15.30 -16.91 -12.08
CA THR A 795 -14.24 -16.82 -13.07
C THR A 795 -14.61 -17.66 -14.27
N ASN A 796 -14.47 -17.08 -15.46
CA ASN A 796 -14.56 -17.76 -16.75
C ASN A 796 -13.27 -17.53 -17.53
N ASN A 797 -12.60 -18.62 -17.87
CA ASN A 797 -11.42 -18.67 -18.73
C ASN A 797 -11.84 -19.29 -20.05
N ALA A 798 -11.79 -18.52 -21.13
CA ALA A 798 -12.11 -18.98 -22.48
C ALA A 798 -10.88 -18.89 -23.40
N TYR A 799 -10.70 -19.89 -24.25
CA TYR A 799 -9.60 -20.00 -25.21
C TYR A 799 -10.15 -20.14 -26.63
N ASP A 800 -9.49 -19.51 -27.62
CA ASP A 800 -9.88 -19.63 -29.03
C ASP A 800 -9.07 -20.70 -29.79
N ILE A 801 -8.45 -21.63 -29.07
CA ILE A 801 -7.72 -22.79 -29.61
C ILE A 801 -8.31 -24.09 -29.05
N GLN A 802 -8.45 -25.11 -29.89
CA GLN A 802 -9.03 -26.41 -29.50
C GLN A 802 -8.17 -27.20 -28.51
N ALA A 803 -6.88 -26.89 -28.41
CA ALA A 803 -5.95 -27.56 -27.51
C ALA A 803 -6.26 -27.31 -26.03
N PHE A 804 -7.02 -26.26 -25.71
CA PHE A 804 -7.38 -25.89 -24.34
C PHE A 804 -8.89 -25.88 -24.16
N GLU A 805 -9.35 -26.44 -23.04
CA GLU A 805 -10.77 -26.42 -22.68
C GLU A 805 -11.11 -25.15 -21.90
N ASP A 806 -12.27 -24.57 -22.18
CA ASP A 806 -12.83 -23.47 -21.41
C ASP A 806 -13.13 -23.92 -19.98
N ARG A 807 -12.88 -23.04 -19.01
CA ARG A 807 -13.05 -23.36 -17.59
C ARG A 807 -13.85 -22.28 -16.87
N GLU A 808 -14.92 -22.73 -16.21
CA GLU A 808 -15.73 -21.91 -15.32
C GLU A 808 -15.64 -22.45 -13.90
N PHE A 809 -15.39 -21.56 -12.94
CA PHE A 809 -15.37 -21.94 -11.54
C PHE A 809 -15.84 -20.81 -10.62
N THR A 810 -16.40 -21.20 -9.48
CA THR A 810 -16.93 -20.28 -8.47
C THR A 810 -16.21 -20.49 -7.14
N ARG A 811 -15.43 -19.49 -6.71
CA ARG A 811 -14.77 -19.50 -5.41
C ARG A 811 -15.64 -18.83 -4.37
N HIS A 812 -15.72 -19.42 -3.18
CA HIS A 812 -16.45 -18.82 -2.05
C HIS A 812 -15.46 -18.47 -0.95
N SER A 813 -15.60 -17.28 -0.39
CA SER A 813 -14.87 -16.84 0.78
C SER A 813 -15.84 -16.22 1.77
N ALA A 814 -15.83 -16.72 2.99
CA ALA A 814 -16.64 -16.20 4.08
C ALA A 814 -15.72 -15.86 5.24
N GLY A 815 -16.06 -14.84 6.01
CA GLY A 815 -15.35 -14.58 7.23
C GLY A 815 -16.22 -13.97 8.29
N LEU A 816 -15.77 -14.14 9.53
CA LEU A 816 -16.39 -13.60 10.71
C LEU A 816 -15.30 -13.04 11.61
N ARG A 817 -15.34 -11.73 11.80
CA ARG A 817 -14.52 -11.06 12.79
C ARG A 817 -15.36 -10.66 13.99
N THR A 818 -14.88 -10.97 15.19
CA THR A 818 -15.53 -10.61 16.44
C THR A 818 -14.56 -9.96 17.41
N ALA A 819 -15.03 -9.01 18.20
CA ALA A 819 -14.27 -8.46 19.33
C ALA A 819 -15.22 -8.24 20.52
N THR A 820 -14.96 -8.88 21.65
CA THR A 820 -15.75 -8.73 22.87
C THR A 820 -14.93 -8.00 23.93
N PHE A 821 -15.52 -7.02 24.62
CA PHE A 821 -14.83 -6.18 25.60
C PHE A 821 -15.39 -6.31 27.04
N LEU A 822 -16.15 -7.39 27.28
CA LEU A 822 -16.74 -7.72 28.58
C LEU A 822 -16.21 -9.07 29.08
N PRO A 823 -15.87 -9.19 30.39
CA PRO A 823 -15.85 -8.14 31.42
C PRO A 823 -14.82 -7.04 31.15
N LYS A 824 -14.94 -5.89 31.85
CA LYS A 824 -14.00 -4.76 31.70
C LYS A 824 -12.54 -5.23 31.79
N LYS A 825 -11.66 -4.64 30.97
CA LYS A 825 -10.24 -4.99 30.78
C LYS A 825 -9.96 -6.26 29.99
N LEU A 826 -10.95 -7.13 29.80
CA LEU A 826 -10.81 -8.28 28.93
C LEU A 826 -11.21 -7.90 27.51
N GLU A 827 -10.38 -8.25 26.55
CA GLU A 827 -10.61 -8.10 25.13
C GLU A 827 -10.40 -9.46 24.46
N TRP A 828 -11.44 -10.00 23.85
CA TRP A 828 -11.36 -11.26 23.12
C TRP A 828 -11.70 -11.03 21.66
N ARG A 829 -10.72 -11.24 20.79
CA ARG A 829 -10.86 -11.11 19.33
C ARG A 829 -10.79 -12.48 18.67
N ASN A 830 -11.61 -12.67 17.65
CA ASN A 830 -11.53 -13.80 16.75
C ASN A 830 -11.58 -13.31 15.31
N ASP A 831 -10.67 -13.82 14.48
CA ASP A 831 -10.74 -13.72 13.02
C ASP A 831 -10.88 -15.14 12.48
N ILE A 832 -12.05 -15.42 11.91
CA ILE A 832 -12.39 -16.70 11.31
C ILE A 832 -12.58 -16.45 9.82
N SER A 833 -11.84 -17.16 8.98
CA SER A 833 -12.02 -17.15 7.54
C SER A 833 -12.21 -18.55 7.01
N TYR A 834 -13.07 -18.66 6.02
CA TYR A 834 -13.37 -19.88 5.28
C TYR A 834 -13.13 -19.59 3.81
N ASN A 835 -12.36 -20.44 3.15
CA ASN A 835 -12.17 -20.37 1.71
C ASN A 835 -12.50 -21.71 1.10
N TYR A 836 -13.28 -21.69 0.02
CA TYR A 836 -13.58 -22.82 -0.83
C TYR A 836 -13.09 -22.54 -2.24
N ASN A 837 -12.17 -23.38 -2.71
CA ASN A 837 -11.64 -23.32 -4.06
C ASN A 837 -11.97 -24.63 -4.79
N PRO A 838 -12.93 -24.64 -5.73
CA PRO A 838 -13.25 -25.84 -6.50
C PRO A 838 -12.19 -26.17 -7.57
N ASP A 839 -11.28 -25.24 -7.86
CA ASP A 839 -10.23 -25.32 -8.89
C ASP A 839 -9.03 -26.17 -8.44
N VAL A 840 -9.25 -27.10 -7.51
CA VAL A 840 -8.24 -28.03 -6.97
C VAL A 840 -8.68 -29.45 -7.31
N ALA A 841 -7.74 -30.36 -7.61
CA ALA A 841 -8.01 -31.75 -7.97
C ALA A 841 -8.90 -32.48 -6.96
N ASP A 842 -9.56 -33.54 -7.43
CA ASP A 842 -10.17 -34.52 -6.55
C ASP A 842 -9.11 -35.22 -5.71
N GLY A 843 -9.32 -35.29 -4.39
CA GLY A 843 -8.37 -35.81 -3.41
C GLY A 843 -7.70 -34.75 -2.53
N PHE A 844 -7.71 -33.47 -2.94
CA PHE A 844 -7.16 -32.36 -2.14
C PHE A 844 -8.24 -31.62 -1.34
N GLN A 845 -7.81 -30.97 -0.25
CA GLN A 845 -8.70 -30.18 0.60
C GLN A 845 -9.16 -28.91 -0.14
N LYS A 846 -10.33 -28.98 -0.76
CA LYS A 846 -10.97 -27.84 -1.48
C LYS A 846 -11.43 -26.71 -0.56
N SER A 847 -11.53 -26.97 0.75
CA SER A 847 -12.06 -26.02 1.73
C SER A 847 -11.17 -25.89 2.96
N ALA A 848 -10.80 -24.68 3.35
CA ALA A 848 -9.97 -24.44 4.53
C ALA A 848 -10.64 -23.42 5.47
N TRP A 849 -10.58 -23.71 6.77
CA TRP A 849 -10.95 -22.78 7.83
C TRP A 849 -9.70 -22.30 8.56
N PHE A 850 -9.50 -21.00 8.60
CA PHE A 850 -8.45 -20.37 9.41
C PHE A 850 -9.10 -19.62 10.56
N TRP A 851 -8.71 -19.97 11.78
CA TRP A 851 -9.21 -19.29 12.99
C TRP A 851 -8.05 -18.81 13.84
N ASN A 852 -7.87 -17.50 13.86
CA ASN A 852 -6.95 -16.83 14.78
C ASN A 852 -7.72 -16.22 15.94
N SER A 853 -7.23 -16.41 17.16
CA SER A 853 -7.88 -15.93 18.38
C SER A 853 -6.88 -15.16 19.23
N THR A 854 -7.34 -14.08 19.86
CA THR A 854 -6.50 -13.26 20.74
C THR A 854 -7.29 -12.86 21.97
N LEU A 855 -6.78 -13.20 23.15
CA LEU A 855 -7.34 -12.83 24.44
C LEU A 855 -6.37 -11.91 25.17
N ALA A 856 -6.72 -10.64 25.31
CA ALA A 856 -5.92 -9.64 26.01
C ALA A 856 -6.59 -9.21 27.31
N TYR A 857 -5.78 -9.02 28.36
CA TYR A 857 -6.21 -8.50 29.64
C TYR A 857 -5.39 -7.26 30.02
N SER A 858 -6.06 -6.12 30.09
CA SER A 858 -5.44 -4.83 30.42
C SER A 858 -5.15 -4.70 31.92
N ILE A 859 -3.93 -4.29 32.24
CA ILE A 859 -3.39 -4.09 33.58
C ILE A 859 -2.69 -2.71 33.68
N LEU A 860 -2.24 -2.33 34.88
CA LEU A 860 -1.58 -1.04 35.13
C LEU A 860 -2.38 0.20 34.66
N LYS A 861 -3.69 0.25 34.94
CA LYS A 861 -4.60 1.30 34.47
C LYS A 861 -4.56 1.43 32.93
N ASP A 862 -4.67 0.30 32.25
CA ASP A 862 -4.68 0.14 30.79
C ASP A 862 -3.37 0.57 30.09
N LYS A 863 -2.28 0.73 30.87
CA LYS A 863 -0.92 0.99 30.33
C LYS A 863 -0.17 -0.27 29.95
N ALA A 864 -0.61 -1.45 30.39
CA ALA A 864 -0.02 -2.72 30.00
C ALA A 864 -1.09 -3.76 29.70
N ALA A 865 -0.75 -4.80 28.95
CA ALA A 865 -1.65 -5.89 28.63
C ALA A 865 -0.90 -7.23 28.59
N ILE A 866 -1.50 -8.26 29.17
CA ILE A 866 -1.12 -9.65 28.98
C ILE A 866 -2.01 -10.21 27.88
N THR A 867 -1.43 -10.83 26.86
CA THR A 867 -2.14 -11.31 25.67
C THR A 867 -1.83 -12.78 25.44
N LEU A 868 -2.86 -13.61 25.29
CA LEU A 868 -2.77 -14.95 24.76
C LEU A 868 -3.18 -14.92 23.28
N LYS A 869 -2.26 -15.20 22.38
CA LYS A 869 -2.51 -15.33 20.94
C LYS A 869 -2.54 -16.81 20.58
N VAL A 870 -3.49 -17.19 19.73
CA VAL A 870 -3.57 -18.53 19.14
C VAL A 870 -3.65 -18.37 17.64
N TYR A 871 -2.67 -18.94 16.95
CA TYR A 871 -2.60 -18.97 15.50
C TYR A 871 -3.09 -20.32 14.99
N ASP A 872 -3.94 -20.29 13.96
CA ASP A 872 -4.54 -21.48 13.33
C ASP A 872 -5.11 -22.49 14.34
N LEU A 873 -6.13 -22.10 15.11
CA LEU A 873 -6.75 -22.93 16.15
C LEU A 873 -7.28 -24.28 15.62
N LEU A 874 -7.55 -24.39 14.31
CA LEU A 874 -8.07 -25.60 13.68
C LEU A 874 -6.97 -26.45 13.02
N ASN A 875 -5.73 -25.96 12.98
CA ASN A 875 -4.58 -26.62 12.38
C ASN A 875 -4.84 -27.09 10.93
N GLN A 876 -5.38 -26.19 10.10
CA GLN A 876 -5.71 -26.48 8.69
C GLN A 876 -4.78 -25.79 7.69
N ASN A 877 -3.75 -25.09 8.15
CA ASN A 877 -2.79 -24.43 7.27
C ASN A 877 -1.79 -25.43 6.65
N THR A 878 -2.15 -26.00 5.49
CA THR A 878 -1.28 -26.92 4.74
C THR A 878 -0.57 -26.26 3.54
N ASN A 879 -0.98 -25.03 3.19
CA ASN A 879 -0.40 -24.22 2.11
C ASN A 879 -0.18 -24.99 0.79
N ALA A 880 -1.07 -25.94 0.52
CA ALA A 880 -1.15 -26.61 -0.76
C ALA A 880 -1.90 -25.71 -1.76
N ARG A 881 -1.35 -25.57 -2.97
CA ARG A 881 -1.95 -24.80 -4.06
C ARG A 881 -1.88 -25.61 -5.35
N ARG A 882 -3.02 -25.73 -6.04
CA ARG A 882 -3.05 -26.10 -7.46
C ARG A 882 -3.11 -24.83 -8.31
N THR A 883 -2.26 -24.74 -9.32
CA THR A 883 -2.33 -23.76 -10.39
C THR A 883 -2.59 -24.52 -11.69
N ALA A 884 -3.72 -24.26 -12.34
CA ALA A 884 -3.96 -24.73 -13.69
C ALA A 884 -3.83 -23.56 -14.65
N THR A 885 -2.87 -23.67 -15.57
CA THR A 885 -2.74 -22.80 -16.72
C THR A 885 -3.31 -23.51 -17.94
N GLN A 886 -2.94 -23.02 -19.10
CA GLN A 886 -3.36 -23.53 -20.40
C GLN A 886 -2.50 -24.76 -20.73
N ASP A 887 -1.20 -24.63 -20.55
CA ASP A 887 -0.17 -25.61 -20.91
C ASP A 887 0.25 -26.53 -19.75
N TYR A 888 -0.22 -26.30 -18.51
CA TYR A 888 0.06 -27.22 -17.40
C TYR A 888 -0.92 -27.15 -16.23
N ILE A 889 -0.91 -28.21 -15.42
CA ILE A 889 -1.54 -28.28 -14.09
C ILE A 889 -0.43 -28.59 -13.09
N GLU A 890 -0.22 -27.71 -12.11
CA GLU A 890 0.81 -27.86 -11.09
C GLU A 890 0.19 -27.86 -9.69
N ASP A 891 0.51 -28.88 -8.91
CA ASP A 891 0.32 -28.93 -7.47
C ASP A 891 1.61 -28.55 -6.77
N SER A 892 1.56 -27.60 -5.85
CA SER A 892 2.70 -27.24 -5.01
C SER A 892 2.29 -27.20 -3.54
N GLN A 893 3.19 -27.63 -2.68
CA GLN A 893 3.11 -27.50 -1.23
C GLN A 893 4.43 -26.95 -0.73
N SER A 894 4.39 -26.12 0.32
CA SER A 894 5.61 -25.66 0.97
C SER A 894 5.48 -25.52 2.47
N THR A 895 6.61 -25.36 3.17
CA THR A 895 6.66 -25.11 4.61
C THR A 895 5.83 -23.89 4.99
N VAL A 896 5.00 -24.02 6.03
CA VAL A 896 4.24 -22.92 6.63
C VAL A 896 4.21 -23.01 8.14
N LEU A 897 3.88 -21.88 8.78
CA LEU A 897 3.58 -21.86 10.19
C LEU A 897 2.33 -22.68 10.49
N GLN A 898 2.51 -23.64 11.37
CA GLN A 898 1.45 -24.46 11.94
C GLN A 898 0.87 -23.79 13.18
N GLN A 899 -0.11 -24.44 13.79
CA GLN A 899 -0.72 -23.99 15.03
C GLN A 899 0.32 -23.67 16.11
N PHE A 900 0.19 -22.49 16.74
CA PHE A 900 0.97 -22.16 17.93
C PHE A 900 0.17 -21.30 18.92
N PHE A 901 0.58 -21.37 20.19
CA PHE A 901 0.02 -20.57 21.28
C PHE A 901 1.11 -19.67 21.85
N MET A 902 0.83 -18.39 22.04
CA MET A 902 1.82 -17.42 22.55
C MET A 902 1.23 -16.56 23.65
N VAL A 903 1.97 -16.43 24.76
CA VAL A 903 1.68 -15.43 25.79
C VAL A 903 2.65 -14.27 25.61
N SER A 904 2.12 -13.06 25.56
CA SER A 904 2.93 -11.84 25.50
C SER A 904 2.51 -10.82 26.55
N PHE A 905 3.49 -10.05 27.01
CA PHE A 905 3.32 -8.87 27.83
C PHE A 905 3.67 -7.65 26.98
N SER A 906 2.85 -6.60 27.07
CA SER A 906 3.13 -5.31 26.45
C SER A 906 2.92 -4.18 27.45
N TRP A 907 3.77 -3.17 27.40
CA TRP A 907 3.73 -2.00 28.28
C TRP A 907 3.95 -0.73 27.47
N LYS A 908 3.03 0.23 27.61
CA LYS A 908 3.07 1.57 27.04
C LYS A 908 3.42 2.58 28.13
N PHE A 909 4.39 3.44 27.84
CA PHE A 909 4.76 4.56 28.70
C PHE A 909 4.63 5.87 27.92
N ASN A 910 4.21 6.94 28.60
CA ASN A 910 4.03 8.26 28.00
C ASN A 910 4.12 9.32 29.09
N SER A 911 5.02 10.29 28.91
CA SER A 911 5.19 11.47 29.77
C SER A 911 4.70 12.79 29.14
N LEU A 912 4.18 12.78 27.91
CA LEU A 912 3.58 13.95 27.26
C LEU A 912 2.32 14.40 28.03
N GLY A 913 2.30 15.65 28.50
CA GLY A 913 1.19 16.20 29.27
C GLY A 913 1.58 17.37 30.18
N PRO A 914 0.61 18.05 30.86
CA PRO A 914 0.84 19.16 31.79
C PRO A 914 1.64 18.79 33.05
N LYS A 915 2.04 17.52 33.19
CA LYS A 915 2.97 17.02 34.21
C LYS A 915 4.42 16.91 33.71
N GLY A 916 4.76 17.53 32.59
CA GLY A 916 6.13 17.74 32.13
C GLY A 916 6.99 18.67 33.00
N LYS A 917 6.64 18.86 34.29
CA LYS A 917 7.60 19.34 35.28
C LYS A 917 8.39 18.13 35.76
N THR A 918 9.48 17.81 35.08
CA THR A 918 10.63 17.21 35.74
C THR A 918 11.10 18.22 36.78
N GLY A 919 10.60 18.11 38.01
CA GLY A 919 11.19 18.80 39.14
C GLY A 919 12.59 18.25 39.33
N GLY A 920 13.60 19.09 39.11
CA GLY A 920 14.97 19.02 39.65
C GLY A 920 15.72 17.69 39.57
N ASN A 921 16.79 17.69 38.74
CA ASN A 921 18.08 17.06 39.05
C ASN A 921 18.24 15.52 39.16
N ASP A 922 17.42 14.70 38.51
CA ASP A 922 17.78 13.28 38.33
C ASP A 922 18.17 12.97 36.89
N VAL A 923 19.47 13.05 36.63
CA VAL A 923 20.15 12.49 35.47
C VAL A 923 20.20 10.97 35.67
N PHE A 924 19.41 10.21 34.91
CA PHE A 924 19.59 8.76 34.81
C PHE A 924 20.73 8.49 33.83
N PHE A 925 21.93 8.20 34.36
CA PHE A 925 22.95 7.45 33.64
C PHE A 925 22.55 5.97 33.65
N PHE A 926 22.56 5.33 32.48
CA PHE A 926 22.67 3.87 32.38
C PHE A 926 24.15 3.53 32.45
N ASP A 927 24.58 2.88 33.53
CA ASP A 927 25.79 2.04 33.54
C ASP A 927 25.46 0.68 32.90
#